data_AF-A0A520PN90-F1
#
_entry.id   AF-A0A520PN90-F1
#
_cell.length_a   1.000
_cell.length_b   1.000
_cell.length_c   1.000
_cell.angle_alpha   90.00
_cell.angle_beta   90.00
_cell.angle_gamma   90.00
#
_symmetry.space_group_name_H-M   'P 1'
#
loop_
_entity.id
_entity.type
_entity.pdbx_description
1 polymer ?
#
loop_
_entity_poly.entity_id
_entity_poly.type
_entity_poly.pdbx_seq_one_letter_code
_entity_poly.pdbx_strand_id
1 'polypeptide(L)'
;MTEKNNSSEGLSRTSLHSWHKANEGKLIDFGGWDMPLQYGTGILKEHLSTRRYGGLFDVSHMGRFSISGKDTVLFLQHVLTNNVESLDSWQAQYTLIPNKNGGLLDDAYLYHPGDEYFLVVNASNREKDWNHFKKLAKNFDVSLNDETFEVGMIAFQGPLSGRILSEIKREGTMPETFRNSLSKITILGTEVLLARTGYTGEPIGFELFAPAAKMEAIWSRIEEAGKDMGVVPAGLGARDTLRLEAGMPLYGHEFGLDPDGKEIPAFAFPLTSVAVSFSRRKGDFVGRDSLRAQFEEIRKIRMGQYKNSDVLPRRFLPLALKAKGVTRQGDTVFLSGKKVGVITSGTMVPYWKFEGEGATMQIMEEQDRRAIALAYIDAEIPVDQELEIEVRGRSLDAQLVKWHGRSEAPPYFRAIPVDWETISDVKVTATPQEQVNLILKKSLENHEWRQRRCVNLIPSEMTQSSLVRLLQVTDPCGRYAEHKELLAAFEQEVFYYQGTEFIAWTEDRLVEEMKKFLGYPLVETRVISGQMANMTVFSALVDFINRTDRRSEPRRIPLVMNNHISKGGHLSSQPMGALRDYVAKDPVTEKYSVLNFPVLPENPYSIDLKETANLLDRFDPELIILGKSMILHAEPVAAIRKMIEAKKTRPVIMYDMAHVLGLIGPHFQDPLAEGADIITGSTHKTFYGSQRGVIGANYEEGVPEFEFWKAIERRAFPGAVSNHHLGTLLGLLMGAIEMNAFKDTYQPQVIANAKAFAKALVDEGLEVEGDPEVGYTETHQVVVFVGYAQGCAVAKELEESNIILNYQAIPSDESFTSSSGLRMGVAEMTRFGMREEDFREFATIFTEAVRGRNVADEVAHFRERFQTMNYCFDADFTESKNYLAGIL
;
A
#
# COMPACT_ATOMS: atom_id res chain seq x y z
N MET A 1 -4.98 28.02 23.81
CA MET A 1 -4.02 28.24 24.90
C MET A 1 -4.17 29.67 25.41
N THR A 2 -4.68 29.86 26.62
CA THR A 2 -4.64 31.16 27.30
C THR A 2 -3.29 31.26 28.03
N GLU A 3 -2.48 32.28 27.67
CA GLU A 3 -1.21 32.61 28.33
C GLU A 3 -1.49 32.96 29.81
N LYS A 4 -1.30 32.01 30.71
CA LYS A 4 -1.04 32.33 32.13
C LYS A 4 0.47 32.40 32.29
N ASN A 5 0.99 33.62 32.31
CA ASN A 5 2.39 33.90 32.58
C ASN A 5 2.64 33.70 34.10
N ASN A 6 2.67 32.44 34.53
CA ASN A 6 3.13 32.07 35.86
C ASN A 6 4.67 32.12 35.89
N SER A 7 5.25 32.54 37.02
CA SER A 7 6.69 32.45 37.25
C SER A 7 7.19 31.03 37.00
N SER A 8 8.33 30.87 36.33
CA SER A 8 8.94 29.56 36.00
C SER A 8 9.42 28.74 37.20
N GLU A 9 9.20 29.24 38.42
CA GLU A 9 9.43 28.52 39.67
C GLU A 9 8.36 27.42 39.85
N GLY A 10 8.75 26.16 39.68
CA GLY A 10 7.91 24.98 39.91
C GLY A 10 7.56 24.13 38.69
N LEU A 11 7.91 24.57 37.47
CA LEU A 11 7.70 23.78 36.25
C LEU A 11 8.76 22.68 36.09
N SER A 12 8.33 21.51 35.62
CA SER A 12 9.22 20.42 35.20
C SER A 12 9.99 20.80 33.93
N ARG A 13 11.17 20.22 33.73
CA ARG A 13 12.08 20.55 32.61
C ARG A 13 12.52 19.29 31.90
N THR A 14 12.57 19.33 30.57
CA THR A 14 13.11 18.24 29.76
C THR A 14 14.63 18.27 29.74
N SER A 15 15.25 17.17 29.29
CA SER A 15 16.71 17.11 29.06
C SER A 15 17.21 18.08 27.99
N LEU A 16 16.32 18.62 27.15
CA LEU A 16 16.63 19.59 26.09
C LEU A 16 16.40 21.04 26.53
N HIS A 17 15.98 21.29 27.77
CA HIS A 17 15.63 22.62 28.26
C HIS A 17 16.76 23.66 28.10
N SER A 18 17.99 23.28 28.44
CA SER A 18 19.17 24.14 28.27
C SER A 18 19.40 24.50 26.80
N TRP A 19 19.27 23.53 25.90
CA TRP A 19 19.36 23.74 24.47
C TRP A 19 18.27 24.68 23.95
N HIS A 20 17.01 24.51 24.40
CA HIS A 20 15.90 25.39 24.01
C HIS A 20 16.15 26.84 24.42
N LYS A 21 16.68 27.07 25.62
CA LYS A 21 17.05 28.42 26.09
C LYS A 21 18.19 29.03 25.29
N ALA A 22 19.20 28.23 24.96
CA ALA A 22 20.34 28.69 24.17
C ALA A 22 19.95 29.06 22.73
N ASN A 23 18.88 28.44 22.20
CA ASN A 23 18.40 28.64 20.83
C ASN A 23 17.11 29.49 20.76
N GLU A 24 16.94 30.41 21.72
CA GLU A 24 15.87 31.42 21.73
C GLU A 24 14.44 30.84 21.68
N GLY A 25 14.23 29.65 22.23
CA GLY A 25 12.90 29.06 22.37
C GLY A 25 12.02 29.90 23.30
N LYS A 26 10.83 30.31 22.82
CA LYS A 26 9.81 30.97 23.66
C LYS A 26 9.14 29.90 24.53
N LEU A 27 9.65 29.68 25.73
CA LEU A 27 9.12 28.68 26.66
C LEU A 27 7.81 29.14 27.32
N ILE A 28 6.87 28.21 27.53
CA ILE A 28 5.58 28.42 28.20
C ILE A 28 5.29 27.25 29.16
N ASP A 29 4.38 27.48 30.12
CA ASP A 29 3.75 26.39 30.87
C ASP A 29 2.84 25.56 29.94
N PHE A 30 3.26 24.32 29.69
CA PHE A 30 2.48 23.34 28.97
C PHE A 30 2.32 22.07 29.82
N GLY A 31 1.17 21.98 30.49
CA GLY A 31 0.85 20.80 31.32
C GLY A 31 1.80 20.61 32.50
N GLY A 32 2.31 21.70 33.10
CA GLY A 32 3.27 21.63 34.21
C GLY A 32 4.73 21.51 33.79
N TRP A 33 5.03 21.64 32.49
CA TRP A 33 6.38 21.62 31.92
C TRP A 33 6.73 22.96 31.26
N ASP A 34 8.00 23.36 31.36
CA ASP A 34 8.57 24.54 30.71
C ASP A 34 9.01 24.18 29.28
N MET A 35 8.11 24.35 28.29
CA MET A 35 8.25 23.83 26.92
C MET A 35 8.26 24.93 25.84
N PRO A 36 9.02 24.77 24.74
CA PRO A 36 9.05 25.74 23.65
C PRO A 36 7.73 25.78 22.87
N LEU A 37 7.06 26.94 22.90
CA LEU A 37 5.90 27.21 22.04
C LEU A 37 6.32 27.38 20.57
N GLN A 38 7.43 28.07 20.35
CA GLN A 38 8.03 28.36 19.04
C GLN A 38 9.49 28.81 19.23
N TYR A 39 10.24 28.83 18.14
CA TYR A 39 11.60 29.38 18.05
C TYR A 39 11.59 30.68 17.21
N GLY A 40 12.77 31.27 16.97
CA GLY A 40 12.92 32.52 16.21
C GLY A 40 12.34 32.50 14.79
N THR A 41 12.17 31.33 14.19
CA THR A 41 11.51 31.14 12.88
C THR A 41 10.01 31.39 12.89
N GLY A 42 9.36 31.19 14.04
CA GLY A 42 7.92 31.31 14.22
C GLY A 42 7.09 30.13 13.70
N ILE A 43 5.90 29.95 14.29
CA ILE A 43 4.99 28.81 14.07
C ILE A 43 4.70 28.52 12.59
N LEU A 44 4.50 29.55 11.78
CA LEU A 44 4.14 29.37 10.37
C LEU A 44 5.28 28.72 9.58
N LYS A 45 6.52 29.17 9.80
CA LYS A 45 7.70 28.63 9.11
C LYS A 45 8.04 27.24 9.63
N GLU A 46 7.89 26.99 10.92
CA GLU A 46 8.05 25.67 11.53
C GLU A 46 7.06 24.65 10.94
N HIS A 47 5.78 25.03 10.79
CA HIS A 47 4.75 24.20 10.14
C HIS A 47 5.14 23.86 8.70
N LEU A 48 5.44 24.87 7.88
CA LEU A 48 5.76 24.67 6.47
C LEU A 48 7.05 23.89 6.26
N SER A 49 8.05 24.09 7.13
CA SER A 49 9.29 23.33 7.10
C SER A 49 9.04 21.87 7.46
N THR A 50 8.14 21.58 8.40
CA THR A 50 7.74 20.19 8.72
C THR A 50 7.08 19.51 7.52
N ARG A 51 6.19 20.21 6.80
CA ARG A 51 5.45 19.70 5.62
C ARG A 51 6.32 19.41 4.41
N ARG A 52 7.46 20.09 4.27
CA ARG A 52 8.32 20.03 3.06
C ARG A 52 9.68 19.40 3.30
N TYR A 53 10.26 19.59 4.48
CA TYR A 53 11.63 19.20 4.81
C TYR A 53 11.65 18.30 6.05
N GLY A 54 11.45 18.88 7.23
CA GLY A 54 11.40 18.18 8.51
C GLY A 54 11.29 19.14 9.69
N GLY A 55 10.54 18.74 10.71
CA GLY A 55 10.40 19.43 11.98
C GLY A 55 10.86 18.54 13.13
N LEU A 56 11.75 19.07 13.98
CA LEU A 56 12.29 18.40 15.16
C LEU A 56 11.58 18.92 16.41
N PHE A 57 10.85 18.04 17.11
CA PHE A 57 10.02 18.39 18.26
C PHE A 57 10.52 17.70 19.53
N ASP A 58 10.66 18.46 20.62
CA ASP A 58 10.87 17.89 21.94
C ASP A 58 9.53 17.43 22.52
N VAL A 59 9.36 16.12 22.62
CA VAL A 59 8.17 15.48 23.18
C VAL A 59 8.48 14.78 24.51
N SER A 60 9.65 15.05 25.10
CA SER A 60 10.11 14.51 26.39
C SER A 60 9.33 15.02 27.61
N HIS A 61 8.20 15.69 27.42
CA HIS A 61 7.27 16.08 28.49
C HIS A 61 6.16 15.03 28.68
N MET A 62 5.92 14.16 27.69
CA MET A 62 4.92 13.09 27.72
C MET A 62 5.30 12.00 28.74
N GLY A 63 4.34 11.35 29.39
CA GLY A 63 4.64 10.27 30.34
C GLY A 63 5.15 9.02 29.62
N ARG A 64 6.15 8.34 30.18
CA ARG A 64 6.74 7.12 29.62
C ARG A 64 6.76 6.03 30.69
N PHE A 65 5.96 4.98 30.52
CA PHE A 65 5.81 3.92 31.51
C PHE A 65 6.28 2.59 30.93
N SER A 66 7.24 1.93 31.57
CA SER A 66 7.58 0.54 31.27
C SER A 66 6.73 -0.41 32.11
N ILE A 67 6.21 -1.45 31.47
CA ILE A 67 5.34 -2.45 32.07
C ILE A 67 5.92 -3.84 31.80
N SER A 68 6.17 -4.59 32.87
CA SER A 68 6.72 -5.95 32.84
C SER A 68 6.08 -6.84 33.91
N GLY A 69 6.28 -8.16 33.81
CA GLY A 69 5.66 -9.14 34.72
C GLY A 69 4.85 -10.20 33.98
N LYS A 70 4.36 -11.20 34.72
CA LYS A 70 3.65 -12.35 34.13
C LYS A 70 2.26 -11.98 33.60
N ASP A 71 1.62 -10.98 34.20
CA ASP A 71 0.25 -10.57 33.88
C ASP A 71 0.20 -9.32 32.98
N THR A 72 1.32 -8.91 32.37
CA THR A 72 1.41 -7.67 31.58
C THR A 72 0.34 -7.57 30.50
N VAL A 73 0.18 -8.62 29.68
CA VAL A 73 -0.82 -8.63 28.61
C VAL A 73 -2.24 -8.56 29.20
N LEU A 74 -2.54 -9.32 30.26
CA LEU A 74 -3.86 -9.29 30.92
C LEU A 74 -4.18 -7.91 31.49
N PHE A 75 -3.20 -7.28 32.14
CA PHE A 75 -3.33 -5.94 32.69
C PHE A 75 -3.58 -4.92 31.58
N LEU A 76 -2.74 -4.90 30.55
CA LEU A 76 -2.87 -3.97 29.43
C LEU A 76 -4.19 -4.17 28.67
N GLN A 77 -4.63 -5.41 28.44
CA GLN A 77 -5.94 -5.70 27.85
C GLN A 77 -7.10 -5.15 28.70
N HIS A 78 -6.95 -5.15 30.03
CA HIS A 78 -8.00 -4.65 30.92
C HIS A 78 -8.08 -3.12 30.96
N VAL A 79 -6.93 -2.42 30.88
CA VAL A 79 -6.86 -0.96 31.09
C VAL A 79 -6.79 -0.16 29.79
N LEU A 80 -6.51 -0.79 28.65
CA LEU A 80 -6.43 -0.16 27.34
C LEU A 80 -7.55 -0.64 26.42
N THR A 81 -7.92 0.17 25.42
CA THR A 81 -9.00 -0.17 24.49
C THR A 81 -8.58 -1.01 23.29
N ASN A 82 -7.32 -0.96 22.87
CA ASN A 82 -6.83 -1.74 21.73
C ASN A 82 -6.39 -3.16 22.14
N ASN A 83 -6.29 -4.08 21.19
CA ASN A 83 -5.97 -5.48 21.46
C ASN A 83 -4.45 -5.69 21.61
N VAL A 84 -3.99 -5.84 22.83
CA VAL A 84 -2.57 -6.01 23.15
C VAL A 84 -2.01 -7.33 22.63
N GLU A 85 -2.82 -8.40 22.57
CA GLU A 85 -2.38 -9.68 21.98
C GLU A 85 -2.10 -9.55 20.47
N SER A 86 -2.68 -8.55 19.80
CA SER A 86 -2.45 -8.32 18.36
C SER A 86 -1.16 -7.54 18.05
N LEU A 87 -0.48 -7.04 19.09
CA LEU A 87 0.70 -6.23 18.95
C LEU A 87 1.94 -7.13 18.94
N ASP A 88 2.46 -7.40 17.74
CA ASP A 88 3.70 -8.14 17.58
C ASP A 88 4.90 -7.38 18.15
N SER A 89 5.96 -8.10 18.51
CA SER A 89 7.25 -7.48 18.82
C SER A 89 7.73 -6.62 17.65
N TRP A 90 8.41 -5.53 17.96
CA TRP A 90 8.83 -4.49 17.01
C TRP A 90 7.67 -3.74 16.33
N GLN A 91 6.48 -3.75 16.96
CA GLN A 91 5.35 -2.90 16.56
C GLN A 91 4.83 -2.00 17.69
N ALA A 92 4.12 -0.96 17.29
CA ALA A 92 3.38 -0.05 18.16
C ALA A 92 1.89 -0.01 17.79
N GLN A 93 1.07 0.48 18.71
CA GLN A 93 -0.34 0.75 18.43
C GLN A 93 -0.85 1.96 19.20
N TYR A 94 -1.71 2.72 18.53
CA TYR A 94 -2.52 3.74 19.17
C TYR A 94 -3.63 3.08 19.99
N THR A 95 -3.88 3.58 21.19
CA THR A 95 -4.86 3.04 22.12
C THR A 95 -5.42 4.14 23.01
N LEU A 96 -6.51 3.87 23.70
CA LEU A 96 -7.15 4.82 24.61
C LEU A 96 -7.13 4.27 26.03
N ILE A 97 -7.14 5.18 27.01
CA ILE A 97 -7.31 4.89 28.44
C ILE A 97 -8.74 5.30 28.81
N PRO A 98 -9.70 4.35 28.82
CA PRO A 98 -11.11 4.68 29.00
C PRO A 98 -11.47 4.80 30.48
N ASN A 99 -12.56 5.50 30.76
CA ASN A 99 -13.28 5.34 32.02
C ASN A 99 -14.50 4.43 31.84
N LYS A 100 -15.21 4.15 32.94
CA LYS A 100 -16.35 3.21 32.94
C LYS A 100 -17.55 3.69 32.12
N ASN A 101 -17.68 5.00 31.89
CA ASN A 101 -18.82 5.61 31.22
C ASN A 101 -18.60 5.74 29.69
N GLY A 102 -17.46 5.30 29.17
CA GLY A 102 -17.12 5.40 27.76
C GLY A 102 -16.56 6.77 27.34
N GLY A 103 -16.24 7.63 28.31
CA GLY A 103 -15.32 8.76 28.10
C GLY A 103 -13.85 8.33 28.27
N LEU A 104 -12.93 9.25 28.03
CA LEU A 104 -11.49 8.98 28.08
C LEU A 104 -10.80 9.69 29.24
N LEU A 105 -9.93 8.96 29.94
CA LEU A 105 -8.98 9.54 30.88
C LEU A 105 -7.78 10.13 30.15
N ASP A 106 -7.34 9.46 29.08
CA ASP A 106 -6.31 9.91 28.14
C ASP A 106 -6.33 9.05 26.85
N ASP A 107 -5.57 9.47 25.84
CA ASP A 107 -5.14 8.63 24.74
C ASP A 107 -3.63 8.33 24.82
N ALA A 108 -3.18 7.22 24.24
CA ALA A 108 -1.82 6.72 24.45
C ALA A 108 -1.28 5.93 23.25
N TYR A 109 0.03 5.70 23.26
CA TYR A 109 0.71 4.81 22.32
C TYR A 109 1.42 3.69 23.09
N LEU A 110 1.14 2.44 22.73
CA LEU A 110 1.80 1.26 23.29
C LEU A 110 2.83 0.74 22.29
N TYR A 111 4.07 0.58 22.73
CA TYR A 111 5.20 0.07 21.95
C TYR A 111 5.65 -1.27 22.53
N HIS A 112 6.05 -2.21 21.68
CA HIS A 112 6.56 -3.51 22.10
C HIS A 112 7.95 -3.78 21.49
N PRO A 113 9.05 -3.30 22.10
CA PRO A 113 10.42 -3.50 21.62
C PRO A 113 11.00 -4.92 21.81
N GLY A 114 10.15 -5.94 22.05
CA GLY A 114 10.56 -7.34 22.19
C GLY A 114 10.41 -7.89 23.61
N ASP A 115 11.12 -7.32 24.58
CA ASP A 115 11.22 -7.89 25.93
C ASP A 115 10.19 -7.32 26.93
N GLU A 116 9.77 -6.07 26.72
CA GLU A 116 8.84 -5.35 27.58
C GLU A 116 7.82 -4.54 26.77
N TYR A 117 6.84 -3.96 27.47
CA TYR A 117 5.89 -3.01 26.90
C TYR A 117 6.20 -1.61 27.42
N PHE A 118 6.16 -0.65 26.51
CA PHE A 118 6.45 0.75 26.79
C PHE A 118 5.23 1.59 26.39
N LEU A 119 4.63 2.32 27.33
CA LEU A 119 3.43 3.11 27.12
C LEU A 119 3.74 4.60 27.22
N VAL A 120 3.39 5.36 26.19
CA VAL A 120 3.51 6.82 26.16
C VAL A 120 2.14 7.46 26.34
N VAL A 121 2.01 8.34 27.33
CA VAL A 121 0.77 9.06 27.70
C VAL A 121 0.97 10.57 27.61
N ASN A 122 -0.12 11.35 27.53
CA ASN A 122 -0.01 12.80 27.43
C ASN A 122 0.56 13.44 28.69
N ALA A 123 1.31 14.53 28.50
CA ALA A 123 2.05 15.18 29.57
C ALA A 123 1.16 15.66 30.73
N SER A 124 0.04 16.31 30.42
CA SER A 124 -0.90 16.83 31.42
C SER A 124 -1.62 15.74 32.21
N ASN A 125 -1.64 14.51 31.71
CA ASN A 125 -2.33 13.37 32.34
C ASN A 125 -1.37 12.38 33.04
N ARG A 126 -0.04 12.50 32.87
CA ARG A 126 0.96 11.57 33.42
C ARG A 126 0.66 11.11 34.84
N GLU A 127 0.53 12.03 35.80
CA GLU A 127 0.31 11.65 37.21
C GLU A 127 -1.07 11.02 37.45
N LYS A 128 -2.09 11.48 36.72
CA LYS A 128 -3.45 10.94 36.79
C LYS A 128 -3.48 9.51 36.26
N ASP A 129 -2.85 9.26 35.11
CA ASP A 129 -2.80 7.95 34.48
C ASP A 129 -1.92 6.98 35.27
N TRP A 130 -0.78 7.45 35.77
CA TRP A 130 0.09 6.69 36.65
C TRP A 130 -0.65 6.20 37.90
N ASN A 131 -1.35 7.10 38.58
CA ASN A 131 -2.14 6.75 39.76
C ASN A 131 -3.31 5.81 39.42
N HIS A 132 -3.93 6.00 38.26
CA HIS A 132 -4.98 5.11 37.74
C HIS A 132 -4.44 3.68 37.53
N PHE A 133 -3.31 3.55 36.83
CA PHE A 133 -2.66 2.26 36.59
C PHE A 133 -2.16 1.60 37.86
N LYS A 134 -1.49 2.32 38.77
CA LYS A 134 -1.08 1.77 40.07
C LYS A 134 -2.24 1.24 40.90
N LYS A 135 -3.42 1.86 40.80
CA LYS A 135 -4.61 1.39 41.48
C LYS A 135 -5.09 0.06 40.91
N LEU A 136 -5.15 -0.07 39.58
CA LEU A 136 -5.64 -1.27 38.89
C LEU A 136 -4.62 -2.42 38.92
N ALA A 137 -3.33 -2.11 38.84
CA ALA A 137 -2.22 -3.05 38.87
C ALA A 137 -2.17 -3.90 40.15
N LYS A 138 -2.77 -3.45 41.25
CA LYS A 138 -2.87 -4.24 42.51
C LYS A 138 -3.54 -5.61 42.35
N ASN A 139 -4.30 -5.81 41.28
CA ASN A 139 -4.99 -7.06 40.97
C ASN A 139 -4.21 -7.96 39.99
N PHE A 140 -3.00 -7.57 39.59
CA PHE A 140 -2.19 -8.24 38.59
C PHE A 140 -0.75 -8.36 39.09
N ASP A 141 -0.03 -9.39 38.67
CA ASP A 141 1.41 -9.52 38.89
C ASP A 141 2.17 -8.80 37.78
N VAL A 142 2.26 -7.48 37.94
CA VAL A 142 2.94 -6.55 37.04
C VAL A 142 3.78 -5.53 37.82
N SER A 143 4.93 -5.18 37.27
CA SER A 143 5.74 -4.05 37.68
C SER A 143 5.47 -2.88 36.75
N LEU A 144 5.28 -1.70 37.33
CA LEU A 144 5.14 -0.44 36.62
C LEU A 144 6.32 0.44 37.01
N ASN A 145 7.05 0.97 36.03
CA ASN A 145 8.09 1.97 36.24
C ASN A 145 7.79 3.23 35.42
N ASP A 146 7.95 4.41 36.04
CA ASP A 146 7.78 5.70 35.38
C ASP A 146 9.17 6.21 34.98
N GLU A 147 9.46 6.16 33.69
CA GLU A 147 10.77 6.47 33.08
C GLU A 147 10.78 7.86 32.42
N THR A 148 9.80 8.70 32.78
CA THR A 148 9.61 10.03 32.17
C THR A 148 10.85 10.92 32.29
N PHE A 149 11.68 10.75 33.32
CA PHE A 149 12.89 11.57 33.51
C PHE A 149 14.18 10.86 33.02
N GLU A 150 14.13 9.55 32.84
CA GLU A 150 15.25 8.67 32.51
C GLU A 150 15.41 8.49 31.00
N VAL A 151 14.31 8.40 30.26
CA VAL A 151 14.28 8.19 28.81
C VAL A 151 13.70 9.43 28.15
N GLY A 152 14.47 10.15 27.33
CA GLY A 152 13.95 11.27 26.56
C GLY A 152 13.28 10.82 25.26
N MET A 153 12.48 11.73 24.67
CA MET A 153 11.73 11.46 23.45
C MET A 153 11.78 12.64 22.46
N ILE A 154 12.14 12.36 21.21
CA ILE A 154 12.15 13.32 20.10
C ILE A 154 11.19 12.84 19.02
N ALA A 155 10.35 13.73 18.50
CA ALA A 155 9.61 13.47 17.27
C ALA A 155 10.29 14.20 16.11
N PHE A 156 10.75 13.47 15.11
CA PHE A 156 11.32 14.01 13.88
C PHE A 156 10.39 13.69 12.72
N GLN A 157 9.66 14.69 12.24
CA GLN A 157 8.52 14.50 11.34
C GLN A 157 8.75 15.26 10.04
N GLY A 158 8.50 14.62 8.90
CA GLY A 158 8.56 15.24 7.57
C GLY A 158 9.37 14.46 6.54
N PRO A 159 9.33 14.88 5.27
CA PRO A 159 9.86 14.15 4.12
C PRO A 159 11.32 13.70 4.22
N LEU A 160 12.20 14.49 4.84
CA LEU A 160 13.63 14.21 4.92
C LEU A 160 14.03 13.39 6.15
N SER A 161 13.10 13.12 7.07
CA SER A 161 13.42 12.51 8.36
C SER A 161 14.09 11.15 8.23
N GLY A 162 13.57 10.27 7.37
CA GLY A 162 14.14 8.93 7.15
C GLY A 162 15.52 8.95 6.51
N ARG A 163 15.75 9.87 5.55
CA ARG A 163 17.04 10.05 4.89
C ARG A 163 18.12 10.49 5.87
N ILE A 164 17.83 11.52 6.66
CA ILE A 164 18.77 12.07 7.64
C ILE A 164 19.09 11.04 8.72
N LEU A 165 18.08 10.34 9.26
CA LEU A 165 18.31 9.27 10.23
C LEU A 165 19.17 8.14 9.65
N SER A 166 18.95 7.78 8.38
CA SER A 166 19.74 6.77 7.68
C SER A 166 21.19 7.17 7.48
N GLU A 167 21.47 8.47 7.33
CA GLU A 167 22.82 9.01 7.18
C GLU A 167 23.58 9.04 8.51
N ILE A 168 22.90 9.43 9.60
CA ILE A 168 23.56 9.60 10.90
C ILE A 168 23.68 8.30 11.71
N LYS A 169 22.90 7.27 11.39
CA LYS A 169 22.99 5.96 12.06
C LYS A 169 24.37 5.33 11.83
N ARG A 170 24.91 4.67 12.86
CA ARG A 170 26.18 3.92 12.78
C ARG A 170 25.96 2.43 12.67
N GLU A 171 24.98 1.90 13.41
CA GLU A 171 24.64 0.49 13.48
C GLU A 171 23.11 0.34 13.56
N GLY A 172 22.61 -0.88 13.37
CA GLY A 172 21.19 -1.20 13.37
C GLY A 172 20.51 -0.92 12.03
N THR A 173 19.22 -1.27 11.95
CA THR A 173 18.40 -1.14 10.75
C THR A 173 17.32 -0.09 10.94
N MET A 174 16.91 0.56 9.85
CA MET A 174 15.71 1.40 9.87
C MET A 174 14.47 0.51 10.04
N PRO A 175 13.39 1.00 10.67
CA PRO A 175 12.15 0.25 10.77
C PRO A 175 11.55 0.03 9.37
N GLU A 176 10.70 -0.98 9.24
CA GLU A 176 9.89 -1.18 8.04
C GLU A 176 9.12 0.09 7.67
N THR A 177 8.84 0.28 6.38
CA THR A 177 8.33 1.56 5.84
C THR A 177 6.92 1.90 6.31
N PHE A 178 6.13 0.89 6.69
CA PHE A 178 4.76 1.06 7.17
C PHE A 178 4.70 1.64 8.60
N ARG A 179 3.59 2.33 8.89
CA ARG A 179 3.36 3.02 10.17
C ARG A 179 3.41 2.04 11.34
N ASN A 180 3.88 2.52 12.48
CA ASN A 180 4.01 1.78 13.76
C ASN A 180 5.07 0.68 13.79
N SER A 181 5.90 0.56 12.76
CA SER A 181 7.09 -0.30 12.79
C SER A 181 8.17 0.28 13.71
N LEU A 182 8.87 -0.57 14.43
CA LEU A 182 10.02 -0.20 15.27
C LEU A 182 11.31 -0.83 14.75
N SER A 183 12.41 -0.20 15.13
CA SER A 183 13.73 -0.79 15.07
C SER A 183 14.63 -0.19 16.14
N LYS A 184 15.86 -0.70 16.25
CA LYS A 184 16.94 -0.07 17.02
C LYS A 184 18.04 0.36 16.09
N ILE A 185 18.55 1.56 16.33
CA ILE A 185 19.73 2.11 15.65
C ILE A 185 20.70 2.67 16.68
N THR A 186 21.97 2.84 16.30
CA THR A 186 22.98 3.49 17.13
C THR A 186 23.32 4.86 16.58
N ILE A 187 23.14 5.92 17.38
CA ILE A 187 23.54 7.30 17.06
C ILE A 187 24.54 7.76 18.11
N LEU A 188 25.73 8.21 17.69
CA LEU A 188 26.81 8.66 18.59
C LEU A 188 27.13 7.64 19.70
N GLY A 189 27.14 6.34 19.37
CA GLY A 189 27.39 5.25 20.32
C GLY A 189 26.26 5.02 21.34
N THR A 190 25.10 5.65 21.16
CA THR A 190 23.91 5.48 22.00
C THR A 190 22.87 4.66 21.24
N GLU A 191 22.34 3.62 21.86
CA GLU A 191 21.20 2.88 21.33
C GLU A 191 19.94 3.77 21.38
N VAL A 192 19.23 3.83 20.26
CA VAL A 192 18.01 4.61 20.08
C VAL A 192 16.93 3.68 19.56
N LEU A 193 15.82 3.58 20.30
CA LEU A 193 14.61 2.96 19.79
C LEU A 193 13.94 3.94 18.82
N LEU A 194 13.69 3.47 17.60
CA LEU A 194 13.11 4.26 16.55
C LEU A 194 11.72 3.70 16.19
N ALA A 195 10.71 4.55 16.11
CA ALA A 195 9.34 4.14 15.79
C ALA A 195 8.75 4.99 14.65
N ARG A 196 8.08 4.37 13.68
CA ARG A 196 7.29 5.02 12.61
C ARG A 196 5.97 5.57 13.12
N THR A 197 6.05 6.43 14.13
CA THR A 197 4.93 7.06 14.81
C THR A 197 5.05 8.59 14.74
N GLY A 198 3.97 9.28 15.09
CA GLY A 198 3.91 10.72 14.94
C GLY A 198 2.50 11.29 15.05
N TYR A 199 2.46 12.60 15.31
CA TYR A 199 1.26 13.36 15.64
C TYR A 199 1.09 14.62 14.77
N THR A 200 1.68 14.62 13.58
CA THR A 200 1.64 15.76 12.62
C THR A 200 0.86 15.44 11.35
N GLY A 201 0.50 14.17 11.14
CA GLY A 201 -0.06 13.67 9.89
C GLY A 201 0.96 13.49 8.77
N GLU A 202 2.24 13.79 8.99
CA GLU A 202 3.28 13.54 7.97
C GLU A 202 3.27 12.06 7.54
N PRO A 203 3.35 11.77 6.22
CA PRO A 203 3.48 10.40 5.73
C PRO A 203 4.76 9.73 6.24
N ILE A 204 5.81 10.53 6.47
CA ILE A 204 7.14 10.08 6.89
C ILE A 204 7.48 10.81 8.18
N GLY A 205 7.66 10.05 9.24
CA GLY A 205 8.01 10.60 10.54
C GLY A 205 8.45 9.49 11.47
N PHE A 206 9.23 9.90 12.47
CA PHE A 206 9.80 9.02 13.46
C PHE A 206 9.71 9.62 14.85
N GLU A 207 9.59 8.75 15.84
CA GLU A 207 9.83 9.07 17.24
C GLU A 207 11.05 8.28 17.73
N LEU A 208 11.95 8.97 18.43
CA LEU A 208 13.22 8.46 18.93
C LEU A 208 13.16 8.43 20.45
N PHE A 209 13.55 7.30 21.04
CA PHE A 209 13.68 7.13 22.48
C PHE A 209 15.12 6.78 22.82
N ALA A 210 15.72 7.52 23.76
CA ALA A 210 17.08 7.30 24.21
C ALA A 210 17.26 7.80 25.66
N PRO A 211 18.34 7.41 26.36
CA PRO A 211 18.60 7.94 27.69
C PRO A 211 18.62 9.47 27.71
N ALA A 212 17.91 10.09 28.66
CA ALA A 212 17.72 11.54 28.76
C ALA A 212 19.04 12.32 28.72
N ALA A 213 20.09 11.78 29.36
CA ALA A 213 21.43 12.35 29.38
C ALA A 213 22.13 12.44 28.00
N LYS A 214 21.62 11.76 26.97
CA LYS A 214 22.16 11.73 25.60
C LYS A 214 21.33 12.54 24.60
N MET A 215 20.16 13.02 25.01
CA MET A 215 19.18 13.63 24.09
C MET A 215 19.69 14.90 23.43
N GLU A 216 20.39 15.79 24.15
CA GLU A 216 20.91 17.03 23.57
C GLU A 216 21.94 16.76 22.47
N ALA A 217 22.78 15.74 22.64
CA ALA A 217 23.75 15.34 21.62
C ALA A 217 23.08 14.73 20.39
N ILE A 218 22.08 13.88 20.59
CA ILE A 218 21.30 13.27 19.50
C ILE A 218 20.51 14.36 18.74
N TRP A 219 19.82 15.24 19.46
CA TRP A 219 19.09 16.39 18.91
C TRP A 219 19.99 17.26 18.04
N SER A 220 21.13 17.69 18.59
CA SER A 220 22.08 18.56 17.88
C SER A 220 22.64 17.88 16.63
N ARG A 221 22.90 16.57 16.67
CA ARG A 221 23.39 15.82 15.51
C ARG A 221 22.36 15.72 14.39
N ILE A 222 21.07 15.55 14.72
CA ILE A 222 19.96 15.53 13.75
C ILE A 222 19.78 16.91 13.14
N GLU A 223 19.75 17.95 13.97
CA GLU A 223 19.63 19.33 13.52
C GLU A 223 20.79 19.69 12.59
N GLU A 224 22.04 19.42 12.97
CA GLU A 224 23.23 19.67 12.16
C GLU A 224 23.15 18.98 10.79
N ALA A 225 22.70 17.72 10.74
CA ALA A 225 22.54 16.97 9.50
C ALA A 225 21.48 17.57 8.57
N GLY A 226 20.39 18.12 9.14
CA GLY A 226 19.24 18.60 8.37
C GLY A 226 19.23 20.10 8.09
N LYS A 227 20.07 20.88 8.77
CA LYS A 227 20.02 22.35 8.79
C LYS A 227 20.06 22.97 7.39
N ASP A 228 21.00 22.54 6.56
CA ASP A 228 21.17 23.06 5.19
C ASP A 228 20.11 22.53 4.22
N MET A 229 19.31 21.54 4.64
CA MET A 229 18.18 20.99 3.89
C MET A 229 16.83 21.59 4.29
N GLY A 230 16.81 22.59 5.18
CA GLY A 230 15.59 23.25 5.63
C GLY A 230 14.87 22.59 6.82
N VAL A 231 15.51 21.61 7.47
CA VAL A 231 15.02 21.07 8.75
C VAL A 231 15.16 22.11 9.85
N VAL A 232 14.14 22.23 10.71
CA VAL A 232 14.14 23.19 11.81
C VAL A 232 13.69 22.55 13.13
N PRO A 233 14.17 23.06 14.28
CA PRO A 233 13.49 22.85 15.55
C PRO A 233 12.09 23.47 15.48
N ALA A 234 11.09 22.76 15.99
CA ALA A 234 9.69 23.17 15.91
C ALA A 234 9.02 23.07 17.29
N GLY A 235 8.27 24.12 17.65
CA GLY A 235 7.62 24.24 18.94
C GLY A 235 6.19 23.67 18.96
N LEU A 236 5.59 23.71 20.15
CA LEU A 236 4.23 23.20 20.38
C LEU A 236 3.15 23.92 19.54
N GLY A 237 3.39 25.19 19.16
CA GLY A 237 2.46 25.94 18.31
C GLY A 237 2.38 25.37 16.90
N ALA A 238 3.52 24.99 16.30
CA ALA A 238 3.53 24.32 15.00
C ALA A 238 2.89 22.93 15.11
N ARG A 239 3.20 22.17 16.17
CA ARG A 239 2.60 20.86 16.42
C ARG A 239 1.06 20.93 16.49
N ASP A 240 0.51 21.93 17.18
CA ASP A 240 -0.95 22.13 17.28
C ASP A 240 -1.59 22.46 15.92
N THR A 241 -0.92 23.25 15.07
CA THR A 241 -1.42 23.49 13.70
C THR A 241 -1.36 22.26 12.80
N LEU A 242 -0.28 21.48 12.89
CA LEU A 242 -0.06 20.26 12.08
C LEU A 242 -1.06 19.17 12.45
N ARG A 243 -1.28 18.91 13.75
CA ARG A 243 -2.25 17.91 14.23
C ARG A 243 -3.67 18.29 13.86
N LEU A 244 -4.01 19.58 13.92
CA LEU A 244 -5.34 20.06 13.56
C LEU A 244 -5.60 19.87 12.07
N GLU A 245 -4.61 20.20 11.23
CA GLU A 245 -4.67 19.97 9.78
C GLU A 245 -4.74 18.48 9.42
N ALA A 246 -4.10 17.61 10.20
CA ALA A 246 -4.23 16.16 10.06
C ALA A 246 -5.55 15.61 10.62
N GLY A 247 -6.37 16.44 11.28
CA GLY A 247 -7.61 16.01 11.93
C GLY A 247 -7.39 15.10 13.13
N MET A 248 -6.34 15.34 13.93
CA MET A 248 -6.01 14.57 15.13
C MET A 248 -6.52 15.22 16.43
N PRO A 249 -6.97 14.42 17.43
CA PRO A 249 -7.64 14.91 18.63
C PRO A 249 -6.65 15.31 19.72
N LEU A 250 -6.85 16.46 20.38
CA LEU A 250 -6.05 16.86 21.54
C LEU A 250 -6.83 16.65 22.84
N TYR A 251 -6.22 16.03 23.84
CA TYR A 251 -6.85 15.88 25.16
C TYR A 251 -7.14 17.26 25.80
N GLY A 252 -8.34 17.42 26.35
CA GLY A 252 -8.87 18.69 26.85
C GLY A 252 -9.61 19.51 25.79
N HIS A 253 -9.61 19.07 24.53
CA HIS A 253 -10.35 19.70 23.42
C HIS A 253 -11.32 18.72 22.78
N GLU A 254 -10.80 17.64 22.20
CA GLU A 254 -11.58 16.60 21.52
C GLU A 254 -11.81 15.37 22.41
N PHE A 255 -11.04 15.23 23.49
CA PHE A 255 -11.21 14.21 24.52
C PHE A 255 -11.27 14.84 25.92
N GLY A 256 -11.94 14.15 26.85
CA GLY A 256 -12.18 14.63 28.21
C GLY A 256 -13.58 15.24 28.35
N LEU A 257 -13.64 16.49 28.80
CA LEU A 257 -14.90 17.20 29.02
C LEU A 257 -15.15 18.22 27.90
N ASP A 258 -16.41 18.36 27.50
CA ASP A 258 -16.87 19.39 26.59
C ASP A 258 -16.93 20.78 27.28
N PRO A 259 -17.18 21.87 26.54
CA PRO A 259 -17.27 23.21 27.11
C PRO A 259 -18.35 23.40 28.19
N ASP A 260 -19.37 22.54 28.22
CA ASP A 260 -20.44 22.55 29.23
C ASP A 260 -20.09 21.66 30.45
N GLY A 261 -18.87 21.11 30.49
CA GLY A 261 -18.37 20.23 31.55
C GLY A 261 -18.91 18.80 31.48
N LYS A 262 -19.54 18.40 30.36
CA LYS A 262 -20.04 17.04 30.15
C LYS A 262 -18.96 16.17 29.54
N GLU A 263 -18.97 14.90 29.88
CA GLU A 263 -18.03 13.94 29.32
C GLU A 263 -18.28 13.71 27.83
N ILE A 264 -17.20 13.77 27.04
CA ILE A 264 -17.23 13.51 25.61
C ILE A 264 -17.19 11.98 25.38
N PRO A 265 -18.16 11.40 24.65
CA PRO A 265 -18.11 10.00 24.25
C PRO A 265 -16.86 9.72 23.39
N ALA A 266 -16.07 8.68 23.69
CA ALA A 266 -14.85 8.40 22.93
C ALA A 266 -15.11 8.26 21.42
N PHE A 267 -16.17 7.56 21.03
CA PHE A 267 -16.53 7.37 19.61
C PHE A 267 -17.11 8.62 18.93
N ALA A 268 -17.28 9.74 19.66
CA ALA A 268 -17.53 11.03 19.02
C ALA A 268 -16.40 11.42 18.07
N PHE A 269 -15.17 10.97 18.35
CA PHE A 269 -14.02 11.22 17.48
C PHE A 269 -13.78 10.04 16.51
N PRO A 270 -13.58 10.28 15.19
CA PRO A 270 -13.43 9.20 14.21
C PRO A 270 -12.26 8.23 14.48
N LEU A 271 -11.12 8.74 14.96
CA LEU A 271 -9.90 7.96 15.22
C LEU A 271 -10.11 6.83 16.25
N THR A 272 -11.10 6.96 17.13
CA THR A 272 -11.46 5.93 18.12
C THR A 272 -11.77 4.57 17.47
N SER A 273 -12.29 4.56 16.24
CA SER A 273 -12.61 3.30 15.53
C SER A 273 -11.40 2.42 15.24
N VAL A 274 -10.18 2.96 15.17
CA VAL A 274 -8.95 2.19 14.96
C VAL A 274 -8.18 1.94 16.26
N ALA A 275 -8.63 2.50 17.38
CA ALA A 275 -8.00 2.41 18.70
C ALA A 275 -8.76 1.50 19.68
N VAL A 276 -9.95 1.02 19.31
CA VAL A 276 -10.80 0.18 20.15
C VAL A 276 -11.01 -1.17 19.47
N SER A 277 -10.54 -2.22 20.13
CA SER A 277 -10.83 -3.60 19.75
C SER A 277 -11.99 -4.14 20.57
N PHE A 278 -12.81 -4.90 19.87
CA PHE A 278 -14.01 -5.52 20.38
C PHE A 278 -13.98 -7.04 20.24
N SER A 279 -12.80 -7.58 19.91
CA SER A 279 -12.52 -9.00 19.81
C SER A 279 -12.97 -9.75 21.06
N ARG A 280 -13.42 -10.99 20.85
CA ARG A 280 -13.71 -11.90 21.96
C ARG A 280 -12.44 -12.27 22.74
N ARG A 281 -11.29 -12.35 22.04
CA ARG A 281 -9.99 -12.66 22.66
C ARG A 281 -9.52 -11.57 23.63
N LYS A 282 -9.85 -10.31 23.34
CA LYS A 282 -9.54 -9.19 24.23
C LYS A 282 -10.23 -9.30 25.60
N GLY A 283 -11.38 -9.97 25.65
CA GLY A 283 -12.15 -10.10 26.89
C GLY A 283 -12.81 -8.79 27.33
N ASP A 284 -13.03 -8.68 28.65
CA ASP A 284 -13.63 -7.52 29.28
C ASP A 284 -12.58 -6.48 29.71
N PHE A 285 -12.92 -5.21 29.59
CA PHE A 285 -12.02 -4.09 29.89
C PHE A 285 -12.80 -2.87 30.35
N VAL A 286 -12.11 -1.92 30.98
CA VAL A 286 -12.76 -0.72 31.54
C VAL A 286 -13.58 0.01 30.48
N GLY A 287 -14.87 0.23 30.75
CA GLY A 287 -15.76 0.99 29.86
C GLY A 287 -16.22 0.28 28.59
N ARG A 288 -15.93 -1.03 28.45
CA ARG A 288 -16.23 -1.81 27.24
C ARG A 288 -17.68 -1.70 26.77
N ASP A 289 -18.66 -1.85 27.66
CA ASP A 289 -20.08 -1.84 27.30
C ASP A 289 -20.54 -0.46 26.84
N SER A 290 -20.10 0.59 27.53
CA SER A 290 -20.36 1.99 27.15
C SER A 290 -19.77 2.31 25.78
N LEU A 291 -18.52 1.91 25.53
CA LEU A 291 -17.87 2.04 24.23
C LEU A 291 -18.59 1.25 23.12
N ARG A 292 -19.09 0.04 23.43
CA ARG A 292 -19.88 -0.76 22.50
C ARG A 292 -21.15 -0.04 22.08
N ALA A 293 -21.86 0.55 23.04
CA ALA A 293 -23.09 1.30 22.76
C ALA A 293 -22.80 2.47 21.82
N GLN A 294 -21.72 3.23 22.05
CA GLN A 294 -21.34 4.34 21.16
C GLN A 294 -20.94 3.84 19.75
N PHE A 295 -20.25 2.71 19.65
CA PHE A 295 -19.89 2.11 18.36
C PHE A 295 -21.12 1.73 17.52
N GLU A 296 -22.18 1.19 18.13
CA GLU A 296 -23.42 0.88 17.41
C GLU A 296 -24.11 2.15 16.87
N GLU A 297 -24.01 3.29 17.56
CA GLU A 297 -24.50 4.57 17.03
C GLU A 297 -23.67 5.04 15.82
N ILE A 298 -22.34 4.93 15.88
CA ILE A 298 -21.47 5.19 14.72
C ILE A 298 -21.80 4.27 13.55
N ARG A 299 -22.11 2.99 13.82
CA ARG A 299 -22.52 2.04 12.78
C ARG A 299 -23.82 2.48 12.11
N LYS A 300 -24.82 2.93 12.86
CA LYS A 300 -26.08 3.50 12.30
C LYS A 300 -25.80 4.70 11.40
N ILE A 301 -24.97 5.64 11.86
CA ILE A 301 -24.58 6.83 11.09
C ILE A 301 -23.87 6.44 9.79
N ARG A 302 -22.94 5.48 9.83
CA ARG A 302 -22.25 4.97 8.62
C ARG A 302 -23.19 4.28 7.62
N MET A 303 -24.32 3.76 8.08
CA MET A 303 -25.39 3.21 7.22
C MET A 303 -26.39 4.29 6.75
N GLY A 304 -26.08 5.58 6.97
CA GLY A 304 -26.94 6.70 6.57
C GLY A 304 -28.13 6.95 7.51
N GLN A 305 -28.16 6.33 8.68
CA GLN A 305 -29.21 6.52 9.67
C GLN A 305 -28.84 7.65 10.64
N TYR A 306 -29.13 8.88 10.23
CA TYR A 306 -28.88 10.09 11.03
C TYR A 306 -30.06 10.35 11.98
N LYS A 307 -29.93 9.89 13.23
CA LYS A 307 -30.92 10.10 14.29
C LYS A 307 -30.23 10.54 15.57
N ASN A 308 -30.91 11.37 16.34
CA ASN A 308 -30.45 11.78 17.67
C ASN A 308 -30.37 10.57 18.61
N SER A 309 -29.39 10.58 19.51
CA SER A 309 -29.08 9.51 20.46
C SER A 309 -28.49 10.10 21.74
N ASP A 310 -28.98 9.68 22.90
CA ASP A 310 -28.43 10.11 24.19
C ASP A 310 -27.03 9.53 24.45
N VAL A 311 -26.68 8.43 23.76
CA VAL A 311 -25.36 7.76 23.87
C VAL A 311 -24.28 8.50 23.09
N LEU A 312 -24.65 9.03 21.93
CA LEU A 312 -23.76 9.76 21.03
C LEU A 312 -24.49 10.97 20.43
N PRO A 313 -24.75 12.02 21.24
CA PRO A 313 -25.54 13.15 20.78
C PRO A 313 -24.80 14.02 19.76
N ARG A 314 -23.46 14.01 19.83
CA ARG A 314 -22.58 14.81 18.98
C ARG A 314 -21.35 14.02 18.55
N ARG A 315 -20.72 14.47 17.47
CA ARG A 315 -19.48 13.91 16.91
C ARG A 315 -18.56 15.01 16.39
N PHE A 316 -17.29 14.70 16.28
CA PHE A 316 -16.29 15.59 15.71
C PHE A 316 -16.22 15.44 14.20
N LEU A 317 -16.28 16.57 13.51
CA LEU A 317 -16.08 16.66 12.07
C LEU A 317 -15.12 17.81 11.73
N PRO A 318 -14.25 17.64 10.71
CA PRO A 318 -13.47 18.75 10.17
C PRO A 318 -14.38 19.83 9.58
N LEU A 319 -14.06 21.09 9.85
CA LEU A 319 -14.80 22.26 9.37
C LEU A 319 -13.84 23.30 8.80
N ALA A 320 -14.11 23.78 7.58
CA ALA A 320 -13.31 24.81 6.91
C ALA A 320 -14.14 26.09 6.74
N LEU A 321 -13.56 27.26 7.01
CA LEU A 321 -14.22 28.53 6.72
C LEU A 321 -14.08 28.87 5.24
N LYS A 322 -15.15 29.37 4.63
CA LYS A 322 -15.16 29.90 3.26
C LYS A 322 -14.87 31.41 3.22
N ALA A 323 -15.18 32.11 4.31
CA ALA A 323 -14.94 33.53 4.45
C ALA A 323 -13.61 33.85 5.15
N LYS A 324 -13.10 35.08 4.96
CA LYS A 324 -11.94 35.58 5.71
C LYS A 324 -12.27 35.68 7.20
N GLY A 325 -11.52 34.95 8.03
CA GLY A 325 -11.68 34.97 9.48
C GLY A 325 -10.87 33.87 10.15
N VAL A 326 -10.92 33.81 11.49
CA VAL A 326 -10.33 32.73 12.29
C VAL A 326 -11.35 32.37 13.34
N THR A 327 -11.71 31.09 13.41
CA THR A 327 -12.51 30.57 14.52
C THR A 327 -11.62 30.06 15.63
N ARG A 328 -12.11 30.08 16.87
CA ARG A 328 -11.43 29.65 18.09
C ARG A 328 -12.35 28.73 18.89
N GLN A 329 -11.75 28.03 19.85
CA GLN A 329 -12.47 27.23 20.81
C GLN A 329 -13.59 28.05 21.49
N GLY A 330 -14.80 27.48 21.52
CA GLY A 330 -15.99 28.09 22.11
C GLY A 330 -16.89 28.83 21.12
N ASP A 331 -16.42 29.13 19.91
CA ASP A 331 -17.27 29.71 18.86
C ASP A 331 -18.43 28.76 18.52
N THR A 332 -19.62 29.32 18.32
CA THR A 332 -20.88 28.58 18.14
C THR A 332 -21.14 28.28 16.68
N VAL A 333 -21.63 27.06 16.41
CA VAL A 333 -21.92 26.55 15.06
C VAL A 333 -23.43 26.53 14.85
N PHE A 334 -23.89 27.09 13.73
CA PHE A 334 -25.30 27.18 13.36
C PHE A 334 -25.60 26.51 12.02
N LEU A 335 -26.79 25.93 11.92
CA LEU A 335 -27.39 25.46 10.67
C LEU A 335 -28.79 26.09 10.57
N SER A 336 -29.01 26.90 9.54
CA SER A 336 -30.29 27.59 9.31
C SER A 336 -30.81 28.33 10.56
N GLY A 337 -29.91 29.02 11.28
CA GLY A 337 -30.23 29.76 12.51
C GLY A 337 -30.37 28.94 13.79
N LYS A 338 -30.36 27.59 13.73
CA LYS A 338 -30.33 26.71 14.92
C LYS A 338 -28.88 26.47 15.35
N LYS A 339 -28.57 26.64 16.64
CA LYS A 339 -27.28 26.21 17.21
C LYS A 339 -27.21 24.68 17.17
N VAL A 340 -26.20 24.14 16.50
CA VAL A 340 -26.00 22.69 16.27
C VAL A 340 -24.66 22.17 16.78
N GLY A 341 -23.77 23.05 17.25
CA GLY A 341 -22.47 22.62 17.75
C GLY A 341 -21.61 23.76 18.29
N VAL A 342 -20.36 23.42 18.54
CA VAL A 342 -19.31 24.33 19.02
C VAL A 342 -17.97 23.94 18.39
N ILE A 343 -17.11 24.93 18.20
CA ILE A 343 -15.72 24.70 17.78
C ILE A 343 -14.88 24.32 19.01
N THR A 344 -14.12 23.23 18.92
CA THR A 344 -13.22 22.76 20.01
C THR A 344 -11.76 23.09 19.73
N SER A 345 -11.37 23.05 18.46
CA SER A 345 -10.05 23.46 17.97
C SER A 345 -10.23 24.28 16.70
N GLY A 346 -9.57 25.43 16.60
CA GLY A 346 -9.73 26.34 15.46
C GLY A 346 -8.57 27.32 15.34
N THR A 347 -8.02 27.44 14.12
CA THR A 347 -6.95 28.38 13.81
C THR A 347 -6.78 28.60 12.30
N MET A 348 -5.87 29.49 11.93
CA MET A 348 -5.35 29.63 10.58
C MET A 348 -4.10 28.75 10.43
N VAL A 349 -4.02 27.92 9.39
CA VAL A 349 -2.83 27.11 9.08
C VAL A 349 -2.23 27.52 7.73
N PRO A 350 -0.89 27.54 7.60
CA PRO A 350 -0.24 27.72 6.31
C PRO A 350 -0.17 26.38 5.56
N TYR A 351 -0.08 26.41 4.23
CA TYR A 351 0.17 25.22 3.42
C TYR A 351 0.93 25.56 2.13
N TRP A 352 1.63 24.57 1.57
CA TRP A 352 2.25 24.68 0.26
C TRP A 352 1.24 24.35 -0.84
N LYS A 353 1.27 25.11 -1.94
CA LYS A 353 0.48 24.76 -3.13
C LYS A 353 1.12 23.60 -3.87
N PHE A 354 0.30 22.86 -4.60
CA PHE A 354 0.73 21.82 -5.50
C PHE A 354 0.24 22.12 -6.92
N GLU A 355 1.04 21.74 -7.91
CA GLU A 355 0.71 21.83 -9.34
C GLU A 355 0.79 20.46 -10.02
N GLY A 356 0.18 20.33 -11.20
CA GLY A 356 0.11 19.07 -11.95
C GLY A 356 -1.12 18.24 -11.62
N GLU A 357 -1.14 16.99 -12.09
CA GLU A 357 -2.29 16.08 -11.98
C GLU A 357 -1.88 14.71 -11.43
N GLY A 358 -2.76 14.10 -10.63
CA GLY A 358 -2.58 12.73 -10.13
C GLY A 358 -1.22 12.49 -9.46
N ALA A 359 -0.54 11.43 -9.89
CA ALA A 359 0.75 11.01 -9.32
C ALA A 359 1.93 11.92 -9.71
N THR A 360 1.77 12.83 -10.68
CA THR A 360 2.84 13.75 -11.10
C THR A 360 2.77 15.09 -10.38
N MET A 361 1.86 15.25 -9.40
CA MET A 361 1.70 16.53 -8.71
C MET A 361 2.94 16.88 -7.87
N GLN A 362 3.50 18.07 -8.08
CA GLN A 362 4.68 18.58 -7.39
C GLN A 362 4.35 19.71 -6.43
N ILE A 363 5.14 19.84 -5.35
CA ILE A 363 5.02 20.92 -4.38
C ILE A 363 5.67 22.20 -4.94
N MET A 364 5.00 23.34 -4.79
CA MET A 364 5.46 24.64 -5.29
C MET A 364 6.16 25.46 -4.21
N GLU A 365 6.85 26.54 -4.62
CA GLU A 365 7.34 27.59 -3.71
C GLU A 365 6.24 28.52 -3.21
N GLU A 366 5.07 28.51 -3.84
CA GLU A 366 3.94 29.32 -3.39
C GLU A 366 3.29 28.69 -2.15
N GLN A 367 3.02 29.53 -1.16
CA GLN A 367 2.35 29.18 0.08
C GLN A 367 1.07 30.00 0.22
N ASP A 368 0.07 29.44 0.91
CA ASP A 368 -1.15 30.15 1.24
C ASP A 368 -1.62 29.77 2.65
N ARG A 369 -2.75 30.34 3.10
CA ARG A 369 -3.31 30.13 4.43
C ARG A 369 -4.80 29.86 4.36
N ARG A 370 -5.27 29.00 5.25
CA ARG A 370 -6.67 28.63 5.36
C ARG A 370 -7.10 28.50 6.81
N ALA A 371 -8.35 28.86 7.07
CA ALA A 371 -8.94 28.75 8.40
C ALA A 371 -9.66 27.40 8.52
N ILE A 372 -9.19 26.59 9.46
CA ILE A 372 -9.70 25.24 9.69
C ILE A 372 -10.03 25.03 11.16
N ALA A 373 -10.90 24.07 11.41
CA ALA A 373 -11.38 23.72 12.73
C ALA A 373 -11.80 22.25 12.85
N LEU A 374 -11.95 21.81 14.09
CA LEU A 374 -12.71 20.64 14.48
C LEU A 374 -13.97 21.13 15.20
N ALA A 375 -15.13 20.69 14.70
CA ALA A 375 -16.43 21.04 15.25
C ALA A 375 -17.04 19.85 15.98
N TYR A 376 -17.48 20.06 17.21
CA TYR A 376 -18.29 19.11 17.97
C TYR A 376 -19.76 19.42 17.72
N ILE A 377 -20.37 18.65 16.81
CA ILE A 377 -21.66 18.97 16.20
C ILE A 377 -22.66 17.83 16.39
N ASP A 378 -23.96 18.15 16.40
CA ASP A 378 -25.05 17.19 16.49
C ASP A 378 -24.87 16.03 15.50
N ALA A 379 -24.95 14.80 16.01
CA ALA A 379 -24.59 13.59 15.26
C ALA A 379 -25.51 13.31 14.06
N GLU A 380 -26.70 13.92 14.05
CA GLU A 380 -27.67 13.86 12.95
C GLU A 380 -27.27 14.67 11.70
N ILE A 381 -26.25 15.53 11.79
CA ILE A 381 -25.83 16.36 10.66
C ILE A 381 -24.89 15.55 9.75
N PRO A 382 -25.20 15.41 8.45
CA PRO A 382 -24.33 14.72 7.50
C PRO A 382 -23.05 15.52 7.22
N VAL A 383 -22.04 14.85 6.65
CA VAL A 383 -20.85 15.52 6.12
C VAL A 383 -21.21 16.43 4.94
N ASP A 384 -20.28 17.31 4.53
CA ASP A 384 -20.43 18.23 3.38
C ASP A 384 -21.48 19.34 3.56
N GLN A 385 -22.07 19.48 4.75
CA GLN A 385 -23.09 20.49 5.07
C GLN A 385 -22.50 21.91 5.19
N GLU A 386 -23.18 22.89 4.59
CA GLU A 386 -22.93 24.32 4.79
C GLU A 386 -23.43 24.77 6.17
N LEU A 387 -22.63 25.59 6.86
CA LEU A 387 -22.84 26.05 8.22
C LEU A 387 -22.44 27.51 8.39
N GLU A 388 -22.90 28.09 9.49
CA GLU A 388 -22.55 29.45 9.91
C GLU A 388 -21.82 29.40 11.26
N ILE A 389 -20.69 30.11 11.38
CA ILE A 389 -19.93 30.22 12.63
C ILE A 389 -20.03 31.65 13.17
N GLU A 390 -20.47 31.79 14.41
CA GLU A 390 -20.49 33.07 15.09
C GLU A 390 -19.12 33.36 15.73
N VAL A 391 -18.41 34.35 15.19
CA VAL A 391 -17.09 34.78 15.65
C VAL A 391 -17.15 36.25 16.06
N ARG A 392 -17.06 36.50 17.37
CA ARG A 392 -17.09 37.87 17.95
C ARG A 392 -18.28 38.70 17.45
N GLY A 393 -19.47 38.09 17.38
CA GLY A 393 -20.72 38.73 16.94
C GLY A 393 -20.87 38.89 15.42
N ARG A 394 -20.01 38.27 14.60
CA ARG A 394 -20.16 38.18 13.14
C ARG A 394 -20.42 36.74 12.73
N SER A 395 -21.36 36.51 11.82
CA SER A 395 -21.56 35.20 11.19
C SER A 395 -20.57 35.02 10.03
N LEU A 396 -19.90 33.88 9.97
CA LEU A 396 -18.95 33.50 8.91
C LEU A 396 -19.39 32.18 8.26
N ASP A 397 -19.41 32.16 6.93
CA ASP A 397 -19.74 30.95 6.16
C ASP A 397 -18.65 29.89 6.31
N ALA A 398 -19.08 28.65 6.51
CA ALA A 398 -18.23 27.49 6.69
C ALA A 398 -18.86 26.23 6.10
N GLN A 399 -18.04 25.19 5.93
CA GLN A 399 -18.50 23.89 5.45
C GLN A 399 -17.87 22.77 6.26
N LEU A 400 -18.64 21.75 6.59
CA LEU A 400 -18.10 20.48 7.05
C LEU A 400 -17.37 19.82 5.89
N VAL A 401 -16.08 19.54 6.07
CA VAL A 401 -15.27 18.86 5.05
C VAL A 401 -14.92 17.47 5.53
N LYS A 402 -14.72 16.54 4.60
CA LYS A 402 -14.31 15.17 4.97
C LYS A 402 -12.91 15.14 5.58
N TRP A 403 -12.02 15.99 5.07
CA TRP A 403 -10.61 16.04 5.44
C TRP A 403 -10.07 17.45 5.25
N HIS A 404 -9.18 17.89 6.13
CA HIS A 404 -8.37 19.08 5.88
C HIS A 404 -7.17 18.75 4.98
N GLY A 405 -6.63 17.54 5.07
CA GLY A 405 -5.56 17.06 4.19
C GLY A 405 -5.36 15.56 4.29
N ARG A 406 -4.41 15.03 3.50
CA ARG A 406 -4.24 13.60 3.22
C ARG A 406 -2.76 13.22 3.11
N SER A 407 -2.44 11.99 3.50
CA SER A 407 -1.06 11.49 3.63
C SER A 407 -0.78 10.25 2.79
N GLU A 408 -1.77 9.81 2.01
CA GLU A 408 -1.69 8.56 1.22
C GLU A 408 -0.77 8.67 0.01
N ALA A 409 -0.29 9.86 -0.33
CA ALA A 409 0.62 10.13 -1.42
C ALA A 409 1.98 10.67 -0.91
N PRO A 410 2.80 9.85 -0.22
CA PRO A 410 4.14 10.26 0.21
C PRO A 410 4.98 10.78 -0.97
N PRO A 411 5.98 11.64 -0.70
CA PRO A 411 6.50 11.94 0.65
C PRO A 411 5.78 13.06 1.39
N TYR A 412 4.89 13.80 0.72
CA TYR A 412 4.31 15.02 1.26
C TYR A 412 2.90 14.82 1.81
N PHE A 413 2.60 15.50 2.91
CA PHE A 413 1.21 15.74 3.30
C PHE A 413 0.55 16.71 2.30
N ARG A 414 -0.64 16.36 1.81
CA ARG A 414 -1.40 17.17 0.84
C ARG A 414 -2.56 17.89 1.53
N ALA A 415 -2.43 19.21 1.67
CA ALA A 415 -3.53 20.07 2.08
C ALA A 415 -4.64 20.09 1.02
N ILE A 416 -5.91 20.04 1.45
CA ILE A 416 -7.09 20.11 0.56
C ILE A 416 -7.85 21.41 0.85
N PRO A 417 -7.69 22.45 0.01
CA PRO A 417 -8.45 23.70 0.14
C PRO A 417 -9.96 23.47 0.06
N VAL A 418 -10.76 24.30 0.74
CA VAL A 418 -12.22 24.19 0.77
C VAL A 418 -12.88 24.50 -0.58
N ASP A 419 -12.21 25.33 -1.37
CA ASP A 419 -12.56 25.76 -2.72
C ASP A 419 -11.97 24.83 -3.80
N TRP A 420 -11.39 23.69 -3.41
CA TRP A 420 -10.92 22.70 -4.39
C TRP A 420 -12.11 22.07 -5.13
N GLU A 421 -12.31 22.51 -6.37
CA GLU A 421 -13.31 21.92 -7.26
C GLU A 421 -12.81 20.61 -7.85
N THR A 422 -13.65 19.58 -7.82
CA THR A 422 -13.38 18.37 -8.61
C THR A 422 -13.55 18.77 -10.08
N ILE A 423 -12.54 18.50 -10.93
CA ILE A 423 -12.60 18.79 -12.37
C ILE A 423 -13.94 18.26 -12.88
N SER A 424 -14.86 19.17 -13.24
CA SER A 424 -16.19 18.80 -13.70
C SER A 424 -16.06 18.13 -15.05
N ASP A 425 -16.80 17.04 -15.28
CA ASP A 425 -16.89 16.40 -16.60
C ASP A 425 -17.20 17.45 -17.67
N VAL A 426 -16.20 17.78 -18.49
CA VAL A 426 -16.37 18.69 -19.61
C VAL A 426 -17.32 18.02 -20.59
N LYS A 427 -18.56 18.50 -20.65
CA LYS A 427 -19.54 18.04 -21.62
C LYS A 427 -19.13 18.53 -23.00
N VAL A 428 -18.46 17.68 -23.76
CA VAL A 428 -18.16 17.93 -25.18
C VAL A 428 -19.45 17.82 -25.98
N THR A 429 -19.90 18.92 -26.55
CA THR A 429 -20.97 18.93 -27.57
C THR A 429 -20.36 18.56 -28.92
N ALA A 430 -20.28 17.27 -29.23
CA ALA A 430 -19.84 16.75 -30.53
C ALA A 430 -20.95 15.89 -31.15
N THR A 431 -21.06 15.93 -32.48
CA THR A 431 -21.95 15.03 -33.23
C THR A 431 -21.41 13.59 -33.19
N PRO A 432 -22.27 12.56 -33.39
CA PRO A 432 -21.79 11.17 -33.48
C PRO A 432 -20.70 10.96 -34.54
N GLN A 433 -20.78 11.66 -35.68
CA GLN A 433 -19.77 11.58 -36.74
C GLN A 433 -18.40 12.11 -36.28
N GLU A 434 -18.38 13.24 -35.56
CA GLU A 434 -17.16 13.82 -35.01
C GLU A 434 -16.56 12.91 -33.93
N GLN A 435 -17.38 12.27 -33.11
CA GLN A 435 -16.94 11.30 -32.12
C GLN A 435 -16.29 10.07 -32.77
N VAL A 436 -16.89 9.52 -33.83
CA VAL A 436 -16.32 8.40 -34.60
C VAL A 436 -14.98 8.81 -35.22
N ASN A 437 -14.93 9.96 -35.91
CA ASN A 437 -13.70 10.47 -36.50
C ASN A 437 -12.58 10.65 -35.46
N LEU A 438 -12.93 11.18 -34.28
CA LEU A 438 -11.99 11.37 -33.19
C LEU A 438 -11.44 10.04 -32.67
N ILE A 439 -12.29 9.03 -32.45
CA ILE A 439 -11.86 7.70 -31.99
C ILE A 439 -10.95 7.05 -33.03
N LEU A 440 -11.31 7.08 -34.32
CA LEU A 440 -10.49 6.51 -35.39
C LEU A 440 -9.13 7.21 -35.49
N LYS A 441 -9.12 8.55 -35.50
CA LYS A 441 -7.89 9.34 -35.55
C LYS A 441 -6.98 9.02 -34.36
N LYS A 442 -7.50 9.08 -33.13
CA LYS A 442 -6.72 8.79 -31.91
C LYS A 442 -6.20 7.36 -31.87
N SER A 443 -6.99 6.40 -32.34
CA SER A 443 -6.58 4.99 -32.40
C SER A 443 -5.43 4.78 -33.39
N LEU A 444 -5.50 5.40 -34.58
CA LEU A 444 -4.44 5.33 -35.59
C LEU A 444 -3.16 6.03 -35.13
N GLU A 445 -3.27 7.25 -34.60
CA GLU A 445 -2.13 8.01 -34.07
C GLU A 445 -1.40 7.22 -32.98
N ASN A 446 -2.15 6.63 -32.04
CA ASN A 446 -1.57 5.80 -30.99
C ASN A 446 -0.93 4.52 -31.54
N HIS A 447 -1.59 3.83 -32.49
CA HIS A 447 -1.05 2.62 -33.09
C HIS A 447 0.28 2.89 -33.82
N GLU A 448 0.31 3.92 -34.66
CA GLU A 448 1.51 4.33 -35.40
C GLU A 448 2.64 4.75 -34.46
N TRP A 449 2.35 5.55 -33.44
CA TRP A 449 3.35 5.93 -32.43
C TRP A 449 3.95 4.71 -31.74
N ARG A 450 3.10 3.84 -31.19
CA ARG A 450 3.55 2.65 -30.45
C ARG A 450 4.35 1.68 -31.30
N GLN A 451 3.96 1.48 -32.55
CA GLN A 451 4.59 0.45 -33.41
C GLN A 451 5.82 0.96 -34.17
N ARG A 452 5.91 2.26 -34.46
CA ARG A 452 6.97 2.80 -35.33
C ARG A 452 7.95 3.74 -34.66
N ARG A 453 7.54 4.45 -33.61
CA ARG A 453 8.34 5.51 -32.98
C ARG A 453 8.74 5.21 -31.55
N CYS A 454 7.97 4.37 -30.86
CA CYS A 454 8.14 4.09 -29.45
C CYS A 454 8.96 2.82 -29.18
N VAL A 455 9.83 2.88 -28.17
CA VAL A 455 10.47 1.71 -27.56
C VAL A 455 9.66 1.34 -26.31
N ASN A 456 8.94 0.22 -26.38
CA ASN A 456 8.15 -0.27 -25.26
C ASN A 456 8.97 -1.20 -24.36
N LEU A 457 9.22 -0.73 -23.14
CA LEU A 457 9.89 -1.47 -22.07
C LEU A 457 8.95 -1.78 -20.91
N ILE A 458 7.63 -1.68 -21.06
CA ILE A 458 6.69 -2.11 -20.01
C ILE A 458 6.77 -3.65 -19.89
N PRO A 459 7.30 -4.21 -18.79
CA PRO A 459 7.58 -5.66 -18.66
C PRO A 459 6.34 -6.57 -18.66
N SER A 460 5.15 -6.00 -18.53
CA SER A 460 3.88 -6.72 -18.58
C SER A 460 3.16 -6.59 -19.93
N GLU A 461 3.76 -5.88 -20.88
CA GLU A 461 3.17 -5.66 -22.20
C GLU A 461 3.90 -6.45 -23.28
N MET A 462 3.15 -6.67 -24.36
CA MET A 462 3.63 -7.40 -25.51
C MET A 462 2.72 -7.13 -26.71
N THR A 463 3.29 -6.62 -27.81
CA THR A 463 2.57 -6.59 -29.08
C THR A 463 2.43 -8.02 -29.62
N GLN A 464 1.22 -8.42 -29.99
CA GLN A 464 0.91 -9.72 -30.59
C GLN A 464 1.22 -9.74 -32.11
N SER A 465 1.42 -10.94 -32.68
CA SER A 465 1.53 -11.08 -34.13
C SER A 465 0.25 -10.64 -34.84
N SER A 466 0.35 -10.32 -36.13
CA SER A 466 -0.80 -9.89 -36.92
C SER A 466 -1.82 -11.01 -37.05
N LEU A 467 -1.37 -12.26 -37.22
CA LEU A 467 -2.24 -13.43 -37.22
C LEU A 467 -3.02 -13.57 -35.91
N VAL A 468 -2.36 -13.45 -34.75
CA VAL A 468 -3.04 -13.47 -33.44
C VAL A 468 -4.08 -12.35 -33.35
N ARG A 469 -3.75 -11.12 -33.78
CA ARG A 469 -4.70 -9.98 -33.76
C ARG A 469 -5.90 -10.18 -34.68
N LEU A 470 -5.68 -10.62 -35.91
CA LEU A 470 -6.74 -10.84 -36.89
C LEU A 470 -7.70 -11.94 -36.42
N LEU A 471 -7.17 -13.07 -35.92
CA LEU A 471 -7.99 -14.17 -35.42
C LEU A 471 -8.89 -13.74 -34.24
N GLN A 472 -8.42 -12.84 -33.37
CA GLN A 472 -9.21 -12.35 -32.24
C GLN A 472 -10.50 -11.63 -32.61
N VAL A 473 -10.53 -11.01 -33.79
CA VAL A 473 -11.66 -10.20 -34.26
C VAL A 473 -12.47 -10.90 -35.36
N THR A 474 -12.18 -12.17 -35.66
CA THR A 474 -13.03 -13.01 -36.52
C THR A 474 -14.36 -13.37 -35.84
N ASP A 475 -15.26 -14.04 -36.57
CA ASP A 475 -16.61 -14.46 -36.13
C ASP A 475 -16.74 -14.92 -34.67
N PRO A 476 -15.83 -15.72 -34.07
CA PRO A 476 -15.94 -16.12 -32.66
C PRO A 476 -16.11 -14.97 -31.67
N CYS A 477 -15.63 -13.75 -31.99
CA CYS A 477 -15.81 -12.58 -31.11
C CYS A 477 -17.29 -12.24 -30.84
N GLY A 478 -18.21 -12.59 -31.76
CA GLY A 478 -19.64 -12.32 -31.65
C GLY A 478 -20.49 -13.50 -31.16
N ARG A 479 -19.87 -14.62 -30.78
CA ARG A 479 -20.57 -15.90 -30.52
C ARG A 479 -20.67 -16.26 -29.05
N TYR A 480 -21.59 -17.17 -28.74
CA TYR A 480 -21.83 -17.72 -27.41
C TYR A 480 -21.60 -19.25 -27.41
N ALA A 481 -20.88 -19.77 -26.42
CA ALA A 481 -20.55 -21.19 -26.34
C ALA A 481 -20.42 -21.69 -24.89
N GLU A 482 -21.42 -21.42 -24.05
CA GLU A 482 -21.49 -22.03 -22.72
C GLU A 482 -21.65 -23.54 -22.83
N HIS A 483 -20.88 -24.26 -22.03
CA HIS A 483 -20.87 -25.70 -21.98
C HIS A 483 -20.39 -26.18 -20.62
N LYS A 484 -20.81 -27.38 -20.25
CA LYS A 484 -20.23 -28.09 -19.11
C LYS A 484 -20.30 -29.60 -19.32
N GLU A 485 -19.39 -30.29 -18.63
CA GLU A 485 -19.46 -31.72 -18.43
C GLU A 485 -20.77 -32.11 -17.74
N LEU A 486 -21.45 -33.11 -18.30
CA LEU A 486 -22.67 -33.66 -17.74
C LEU A 486 -22.53 -35.15 -17.44
N LEU A 487 -22.61 -35.51 -16.16
CA LEU A 487 -22.65 -36.92 -15.73
C LEU A 487 -23.76 -37.71 -16.44
N ALA A 488 -24.93 -37.10 -16.63
CA ALA A 488 -26.07 -37.72 -17.32
C ALA A 488 -25.83 -37.93 -18.83
N ALA A 489 -24.85 -37.23 -19.41
CA ALA A 489 -24.39 -37.40 -20.77
C ALA A 489 -23.09 -38.23 -20.83
N PHE A 490 -22.87 -39.12 -19.85
CA PHE A 490 -21.67 -39.95 -19.75
C PHE A 490 -20.38 -39.11 -19.70
N GLU A 491 -20.40 -38.03 -18.92
CA GLU A 491 -19.25 -37.13 -18.71
C GLU A 491 -18.78 -36.42 -19.99
N GLN A 492 -19.68 -36.27 -20.96
CA GLN A 492 -19.42 -35.47 -22.15
C GLN A 492 -19.65 -33.99 -21.88
N GLU A 493 -18.85 -33.16 -22.55
CA GLU A 493 -19.09 -31.72 -22.64
C GLU A 493 -20.35 -31.42 -23.45
N VAL A 494 -21.30 -30.70 -22.85
CA VAL A 494 -22.57 -30.36 -23.48
C VAL A 494 -22.68 -28.85 -23.63
N PHE A 495 -22.61 -28.39 -24.88
CA PHE A 495 -22.86 -27.01 -25.25
C PHE A 495 -24.35 -26.68 -25.23
N TYR A 496 -24.69 -25.54 -24.63
CA TYR A 496 -26.08 -25.08 -24.53
C TYR A 496 -26.61 -24.43 -25.82
N TYR A 497 -25.73 -24.14 -26.78
CA TYR A 497 -26.02 -23.43 -28.02
C TYR A 497 -25.55 -24.24 -29.24
N GLN A 498 -26.25 -24.11 -30.38
CA GLN A 498 -25.84 -24.73 -31.65
C GLN A 498 -24.68 -23.99 -32.32
N GLY A 499 -24.05 -24.66 -33.29
CA GLY A 499 -22.97 -24.12 -34.12
C GLY A 499 -21.59 -24.15 -33.48
N THR A 500 -21.45 -24.63 -32.24
CA THR A 500 -20.25 -24.55 -31.39
C THR A 500 -19.12 -25.52 -31.75
N GLU A 501 -19.25 -26.32 -32.80
CA GLU A 501 -18.24 -27.33 -33.20
C GLU A 501 -16.84 -26.73 -33.37
N PHE A 502 -16.71 -25.61 -34.09
CA PHE A 502 -15.43 -24.92 -34.25
C PHE A 502 -14.86 -24.38 -32.94
N ILE A 503 -15.73 -23.98 -32.00
CA ILE A 503 -15.33 -23.47 -30.69
C ILE A 503 -14.82 -24.61 -29.82
N ALA A 504 -15.55 -25.74 -29.78
CA ALA A 504 -15.10 -26.96 -29.09
C ALA A 504 -13.72 -27.40 -29.60
N TRP A 505 -13.53 -27.45 -30.92
CA TRP A 505 -12.22 -27.73 -31.52
C TRP A 505 -11.14 -26.73 -31.08
N THR A 506 -11.47 -25.44 -31.00
CA THR A 506 -10.53 -24.39 -30.58
C THR A 506 -10.12 -24.59 -29.11
N GLU A 507 -11.07 -24.89 -28.23
CA GLU A 507 -10.84 -25.15 -26.81
C GLU A 507 -9.94 -26.38 -26.62
N ASP A 508 -10.29 -27.51 -27.25
CA ASP A 508 -9.53 -28.76 -27.16
C ASP A 508 -8.09 -28.55 -27.64
N ARG A 509 -7.93 -27.94 -28.82
CA ARG A 509 -6.61 -27.71 -29.40
C ARG A 509 -5.78 -26.75 -28.56
N LEU A 510 -6.40 -25.73 -27.98
CA LEU A 510 -5.71 -24.80 -27.10
C LEU A 510 -5.25 -25.50 -25.82
N VAL A 511 -6.09 -26.33 -25.21
CA VAL A 511 -5.73 -27.13 -24.03
C VAL A 511 -4.54 -28.03 -24.35
N GLU A 512 -4.52 -28.71 -25.49
CA GLU A 512 -3.38 -29.52 -25.92
C GLU A 512 -2.07 -28.72 -26.06
N GLU A 513 -2.10 -27.58 -26.75
CA GLU A 513 -0.92 -26.75 -26.95
C GLU A 513 -0.41 -26.16 -25.63
N MET A 514 -1.32 -25.80 -24.72
CA MET A 514 -0.95 -25.32 -23.39
C MET A 514 -0.40 -26.45 -22.51
N LYS A 515 -0.94 -27.67 -22.56
CA LYS A 515 -0.34 -28.84 -21.88
C LYS A 515 1.08 -29.09 -22.36
N LYS A 516 1.30 -29.05 -23.68
CA LYS A 516 2.63 -29.20 -24.29
C LYS A 516 3.60 -28.10 -23.86
N PHE A 517 3.13 -26.86 -23.74
CA PHE A 517 3.96 -25.73 -23.32
C PHE A 517 4.31 -25.81 -21.83
N LEU A 518 3.30 -26.01 -20.98
CA LEU A 518 3.40 -25.98 -19.52
C LEU A 518 4.03 -27.24 -18.92
N GLY A 519 3.90 -28.39 -19.59
CA GLY A 519 4.26 -29.70 -19.05
C GLY A 519 3.23 -30.29 -18.05
N TYR A 520 2.18 -29.53 -17.71
CA TYR A 520 1.14 -29.97 -16.78
C TYR A 520 0.08 -30.84 -17.46
N PRO A 521 -0.41 -31.91 -16.80
CA PRO A 521 -1.41 -32.82 -17.37
C PRO A 521 -2.83 -32.23 -17.41
N LEU A 522 -3.13 -31.26 -16.55
CA LEU A 522 -4.43 -30.61 -16.41
C LEU A 522 -4.28 -29.11 -16.67
N VAL A 523 -5.11 -28.55 -17.56
CA VAL A 523 -5.05 -27.14 -17.97
C VAL A 523 -6.45 -26.59 -18.22
N GLU A 524 -6.71 -25.38 -17.73
CA GLU A 524 -7.97 -24.64 -17.83
C GLU A 524 -7.67 -23.25 -18.41
N THR A 525 -8.34 -22.91 -19.52
CA THR A 525 -8.04 -21.75 -20.38
C THR A 525 -9.23 -20.80 -20.55
N ARG A 526 -10.38 -21.11 -19.95
CA ARG A 526 -11.61 -20.31 -20.06
C ARG A 526 -11.54 -19.02 -19.25
N VAL A 527 -10.72 -18.95 -18.21
CA VAL A 527 -10.54 -17.71 -17.42
C VAL A 527 -9.92 -16.59 -18.25
N ILE A 528 -10.50 -15.39 -18.17
CA ILE A 528 -10.17 -14.27 -19.10
C ILE A 528 -9.11 -13.30 -18.55
N SER A 529 -8.51 -13.56 -17.39
CA SER A 529 -7.35 -12.80 -16.89
C SER A 529 -6.56 -13.59 -15.84
N GLY A 530 -5.30 -13.22 -15.61
CA GLY A 530 -4.48 -13.83 -14.55
C GLY A 530 -5.05 -13.60 -13.14
N GLN A 531 -5.60 -12.42 -12.86
CA GLN A 531 -6.29 -12.18 -11.58
C GLN A 531 -7.52 -13.09 -11.42
N MET A 532 -8.28 -13.30 -12.49
CA MET A 532 -9.41 -14.23 -12.47
C MET A 532 -8.96 -15.68 -12.29
N ALA A 533 -7.82 -16.07 -12.87
CA ALA A 533 -7.21 -17.39 -12.63
C ALA A 533 -6.91 -17.58 -11.13
N ASN A 534 -6.25 -16.63 -10.48
CA ASN A 534 -5.97 -16.69 -9.03
C ASN A 534 -7.26 -16.76 -8.21
N MET A 535 -8.24 -15.90 -8.51
CA MET A 535 -9.54 -15.88 -7.82
C MET A 535 -10.29 -17.21 -7.97
N THR A 536 -10.20 -17.83 -9.15
CA THR A 536 -10.80 -19.15 -9.42
C THR A 536 -10.14 -20.22 -8.56
N VAL A 537 -8.81 -20.23 -8.45
CA VAL A 537 -8.07 -21.15 -7.56
C VAL A 537 -8.45 -20.93 -6.10
N PHE A 538 -8.51 -19.69 -5.61
CA PHE A 538 -8.91 -19.41 -4.23
C PHE A 538 -10.34 -19.86 -3.94
N SER A 539 -11.25 -19.57 -4.87
CA SER A 539 -12.64 -19.99 -4.76
C SER A 539 -12.80 -21.50 -4.80
N ALA A 540 -12.03 -22.18 -5.65
CA ALA A 540 -12.00 -23.64 -5.74
C ALA A 540 -11.39 -24.27 -4.49
N LEU A 541 -10.38 -23.63 -3.88
CA LEU A 541 -9.79 -24.11 -2.64
C LEU A 541 -10.82 -24.03 -1.50
N VAL A 542 -11.59 -22.94 -1.42
CA VAL A 542 -12.69 -22.82 -0.47
C VAL A 542 -13.79 -23.86 -0.74
N ASP A 543 -14.17 -24.14 -1.98
CA ASP A 543 -15.11 -25.25 -2.28
C ASP A 543 -14.52 -26.61 -1.83
N PHE A 544 -13.25 -26.84 -2.15
CA PHE A 544 -12.54 -28.07 -1.88
C PHE A 544 -12.43 -28.35 -0.37
N ILE A 545 -11.97 -27.40 0.44
CA ILE A 545 -11.80 -27.60 1.89
C ILE A 545 -13.13 -27.80 2.63
N ASN A 546 -14.25 -27.35 2.05
CA ASN A 546 -15.60 -27.49 2.61
C ASN A 546 -16.40 -28.65 1.99
N ARG A 547 -15.81 -29.43 1.08
CA ARG A 547 -16.52 -30.46 0.29
C ARG A 547 -17.20 -31.56 1.12
N THR A 548 -16.68 -31.83 2.32
CA THR A 548 -17.17 -32.88 3.21
C THR A 548 -18.32 -32.44 4.11
N ASP A 549 -18.54 -31.13 4.27
CA ASP A 549 -19.67 -30.57 5.04
C ASP A 549 -20.23 -29.33 4.34
N ARG A 550 -21.04 -29.57 3.32
CA ARG A 550 -21.68 -28.50 2.52
C ARG A 550 -22.89 -27.85 3.21
N ARG A 551 -23.30 -28.32 4.39
CA ARG A 551 -24.47 -27.77 5.11
C ARG A 551 -24.09 -26.68 6.12
N SER A 552 -22.85 -26.70 6.58
CA SER A 552 -22.30 -25.66 7.45
C SER A 552 -21.90 -24.41 6.65
N GLU A 553 -21.79 -23.28 7.36
CA GLU A 553 -21.21 -22.06 6.79
C GLU A 553 -19.77 -22.36 6.32
N PRO A 554 -19.43 -22.10 5.05
CA PRO A 554 -18.11 -22.42 4.52
C PRO A 554 -16.99 -21.73 5.30
N ARG A 555 -16.01 -22.50 5.79
CA ARG A 555 -14.79 -21.91 6.34
C ARG A 555 -13.96 -21.29 5.23
N ARG A 556 -13.25 -20.23 5.57
CA ARG A 556 -12.24 -19.60 4.71
C ARG A 556 -10.88 -20.30 4.85
N ILE A 557 -9.93 -19.97 3.98
CA ILE A 557 -8.54 -20.43 4.05
C ILE A 557 -7.91 -19.87 5.35
N PRO A 558 -7.49 -20.70 6.32
CA PRO A 558 -7.10 -20.24 7.66
C PRO A 558 -5.85 -19.39 7.68
N LEU A 559 -4.86 -19.70 6.83
CA LEU A 559 -3.61 -18.98 6.72
C LEU A 559 -3.03 -19.14 5.31
N VAL A 560 -2.57 -18.03 4.74
CA VAL A 560 -1.89 -17.98 3.44
C VAL A 560 -0.50 -17.40 3.61
N MET A 561 0.51 -17.99 2.98
CA MET A 561 1.85 -17.41 2.88
C MET A 561 2.08 -16.84 1.48
N ASN A 562 2.57 -15.60 1.35
CA ASN A 562 2.78 -14.95 0.04
C ASN A 562 3.93 -13.92 0.03
N ASN A 563 4.30 -13.40 -1.13
CA ASN A 563 5.18 -12.23 -1.21
C ASN A 563 4.40 -10.94 -0.90
N HIS A 564 4.93 -10.05 -0.06
CA HIS A 564 4.29 -8.76 0.22
C HIS A 564 4.36 -7.82 -1.00
N ILE A 565 3.36 -6.95 -1.19
CA ILE A 565 3.29 -6.05 -2.36
C ILE A 565 4.47 -5.08 -2.47
N SER A 566 4.98 -4.58 -1.34
CA SER A 566 6.18 -3.71 -1.33
C SER A 566 7.47 -4.46 -1.63
N LYS A 567 7.47 -5.79 -1.57
CA LYS A 567 8.62 -6.65 -1.91
C LYS A 567 8.41 -7.36 -3.25
N GLY A 568 7.66 -6.73 -4.15
CA GLY A 568 7.40 -7.19 -5.51
C GLY A 568 6.16 -8.08 -5.67
N GLY A 569 5.47 -8.49 -4.60
CA GLY A 569 4.27 -9.34 -4.66
C GLY A 569 3.15 -8.74 -5.53
N HIS A 570 2.27 -9.60 -6.06
CA HIS A 570 1.16 -9.17 -6.90
C HIS A 570 -0.10 -8.84 -6.07
N LEU A 571 -0.91 -7.88 -6.54
CA LEU A 571 -2.10 -7.38 -5.85
C LEU A 571 -3.16 -8.47 -5.60
N SER A 572 -3.38 -9.37 -6.57
CA SER A 572 -4.39 -10.44 -6.46
C SER A 572 -4.12 -11.40 -5.30
N SER A 573 -2.86 -11.54 -4.89
CA SER A 573 -2.44 -12.39 -3.78
C SER A 573 -2.52 -11.69 -2.43
N GLN A 574 -2.91 -10.41 -2.37
CA GLN A 574 -3.02 -9.64 -1.13
C GLN A 574 -4.48 -9.56 -0.63
N PRO A 575 -4.71 -9.36 0.69
CA PRO A 575 -6.05 -9.09 1.23
C PRO A 575 -6.69 -7.78 0.78
N MET A 576 -5.93 -6.89 0.14
CA MET A 576 -6.47 -5.71 -0.53
C MET A 576 -6.94 -5.99 -1.98
N GLY A 577 -6.60 -7.17 -2.53
CA GLY A 577 -7.01 -7.65 -3.84
C GLY A 577 -7.90 -8.90 -3.77
N ALA A 578 -7.75 -9.79 -4.75
CA ALA A 578 -8.65 -10.94 -4.96
C ALA A 578 -8.68 -11.95 -3.80
N LEU A 579 -7.60 -12.06 -3.01
CA LEU A 579 -7.53 -13.02 -1.90
C LEU A 579 -8.50 -12.70 -0.74
N ARG A 580 -8.88 -11.43 -0.58
CA ARG A 580 -9.64 -10.89 0.56
C ARG A 580 -10.82 -11.74 1.02
N ASP A 581 -11.61 -12.21 0.06
CA ASP A 581 -12.88 -12.88 0.35
C ASP A 581 -12.72 -14.38 0.64
N TYR A 582 -11.52 -14.92 0.42
CA TYR A 582 -11.23 -16.35 0.56
C TYR A 582 -10.33 -16.67 1.74
N VAL A 583 -9.60 -15.69 2.28
CA VAL A 583 -8.75 -15.84 3.47
C VAL A 583 -9.50 -15.48 4.75
N ALA A 584 -9.24 -16.24 5.81
CA ALA A 584 -9.78 -15.99 7.14
C ALA A 584 -9.24 -14.69 7.75
N LYS A 585 -9.91 -14.23 8.80
CA LYS A 585 -9.34 -13.23 9.70
C LYS A 585 -8.80 -13.92 10.93
N ASP A 586 -7.63 -13.50 11.35
CA ASP A 586 -7.00 -13.99 12.57
C ASP A 586 -7.78 -13.44 13.77
N PRO A 587 -8.26 -14.29 14.70
CA PRO A 587 -9.03 -13.84 15.85
C PRO A 587 -8.18 -13.07 16.89
N VAL A 588 -6.86 -13.23 16.86
CA VAL A 588 -5.88 -12.46 17.64
C VAL A 588 -5.67 -11.11 16.99
N THR A 589 -5.18 -11.10 15.74
CA THR A 589 -4.71 -9.84 15.15
C THR A 589 -5.84 -9.00 14.55
N GLU A 590 -7.01 -9.60 14.35
CA GLU A 590 -8.20 -9.04 13.68
C GLU A 590 -7.95 -8.64 12.21
N LYS A 591 -6.75 -8.93 11.70
CA LYS A 591 -6.30 -8.75 10.32
C LYS A 591 -6.60 -10.02 9.53
N TYR A 592 -6.51 -9.93 8.20
CA TYR A 592 -6.55 -11.12 7.35
C TYR A 592 -5.32 -11.99 7.65
N SER A 593 -5.52 -13.30 7.75
CA SER A 593 -4.49 -14.28 8.10
C SER A 593 -3.55 -14.53 6.92
N VAL A 594 -2.66 -13.59 6.69
CA VAL A 594 -1.61 -13.65 5.68
C VAL A 594 -0.25 -13.47 6.34
N LEU A 595 0.65 -14.38 6.02
CA LEU A 595 2.06 -14.34 6.40
C LEU A 595 2.88 -13.97 5.16
N ASN A 596 3.75 -12.99 5.26
CA ASN A 596 4.60 -12.61 4.13
C ASN A 596 5.96 -13.33 4.19
N PHE A 597 6.51 -13.68 3.03
CA PHE A 597 7.89 -14.16 2.94
C PHE A 597 8.87 -13.07 3.40
N PRO A 598 9.81 -13.39 4.30
CA PRO A 598 10.95 -12.51 4.58
C PRO A 598 11.86 -12.47 3.34
N VAL A 599 12.59 -11.36 3.19
CA VAL A 599 13.57 -11.16 2.12
C VAL A 599 14.95 -10.91 2.72
N LEU A 600 16.00 -11.23 1.96
CA LEU A 600 17.38 -11.00 2.42
C LEU A 600 17.65 -9.48 2.56
N PRO A 601 18.25 -9.02 3.67
CA PRO A 601 18.58 -7.61 3.84
C PRO A 601 19.49 -7.03 2.74
N GLU A 602 20.46 -7.82 2.28
CA GLU A 602 21.42 -7.48 1.23
C GLU A 602 20.88 -7.68 -0.20
N ASN A 603 19.81 -8.45 -0.36
CA ASN A 603 19.12 -8.65 -1.63
C ASN A 603 17.60 -8.75 -1.39
N PRO A 604 16.90 -7.61 -1.30
CA PRO A 604 15.48 -7.58 -0.94
C PRO A 604 14.56 -8.13 -2.05
N TYR A 605 15.12 -8.59 -3.18
CA TYR A 605 14.40 -9.24 -4.27
C TYR A 605 14.34 -10.77 -4.11
N SER A 606 15.13 -11.33 -3.19
CA SER A 606 15.24 -12.77 -2.90
C SER A 606 14.64 -13.13 -1.55
N ILE A 607 13.94 -14.28 -1.48
CA ILE A 607 13.35 -14.78 -0.23
C ILE A 607 14.44 -15.26 0.73
N ASP A 608 14.34 -14.89 2.01
CA ASP A 608 15.19 -15.44 3.06
C ASP A 608 14.66 -16.83 3.46
N LEU A 609 15.35 -17.87 2.98
CA LEU A 609 14.97 -19.26 3.23
C LEU A 609 15.12 -19.68 4.68
N LYS A 610 16.06 -19.09 5.43
CA LYS A 610 16.29 -19.44 6.83
C LYS A 610 15.14 -18.91 7.68
N GLU A 611 14.80 -17.64 7.52
CA GLU A 611 13.68 -17.05 8.26
C GLU A 611 12.34 -17.62 7.78
N THR A 612 12.22 -17.98 6.50
CA THR A 612 11.06 -18.74 5.98
C THR A 612 10.91 -20.08 6.69
N ALA A 613 11.99 -20.83 6.90
CA ALA A 613 11.95 -22.09 7.64
C ALA A 613 11.51 -21.88 9.10
N ASN A 614 12.06 -20.87 9.79
CA ASN A 614 11.65 -20.52 11.16
C ASN A 614 10.15 -20.20 11.26
N LEU A 615 9.61 -19.48 10.27
CA LEU A 615 8.20 -19.16 10.19
C LEU A 615 7.36 -20.41 9.93
N LEU A 616 7.77 -21.27 8.99
CA LEU A 616 7.07 -22.52 8.72
C LEU A 616 7.14 -23.48 9.91
N ASP A 617 8.16 -23.48 10.75
CA ASP A 617 8.17 -24.29 11.98
C ASP A 617 7.11 -23.83 13.00
N ARG A 618 6.72 -22.56 12.95
CA ARG A 618 5.76 -21.93 13.87
C ARG A 618 4.33 -21.88 13.33
N PHE A 619 4.18 -21.86 12.01
CA PHE A 619 2.91 -21.61 11.33
C PHE A 619 2.62 -22.66 10.26
N ASP A 620 1.35 -23.01 10.10
CA ASP A 620 0.85 -24.00 9.14
C ASP A 620 -0.06 -23.34 8.10
N PRO A 621 0.48 -22.73 7.03
CA PRO A 621 -0.35 -22.21 5.95
C PRO A 621 -1.04 -23.36 5.19
N GLU A 622 -2.30 -23.18 4.78
CA GLU A 622 -2.97 -24.13 3.87
C GLU A 622 -2.66 -23.83 2.39
N LEU A 623 -2.26 -22.59 2.09
CA LEU A 623 -1.89 -22.12 0.76
C LEU A 623 -0.59 -21.31 0.83
N ILE A 624 0.38 -21.66 0.00
CA ILE A 624 1.62 -20.92 -0.20
C ILE A 624 1.61 -20.41 -1.64
N ILE A 625 1.69 -19.10 -1.83
CA ILE A 625 1.67 -18.44 -3.13
C ILE A 625 3.05 -17.87 -3.44
N LEU A 626 3.73 -18.46 -4.41
CA LEU A 626 4.95 -17.95 -5.00
C LEU A 626 4.61 -17.19 -6.28
N GLY A 627 5.34 -16.12 -6.58
CA GLY A 627 5.01 -15.22 -7.69
C GLY A 627 4.99 -13.76 -7.28
N LYS A 628 5.57 -12.92 -8.15
CA LYS A 628 5.73 -11.47 -7.96
C LYS A 628 5.41 -10.75 -9.29
N SER A 629 5.05 -9.48 -9.21
CA SER A 629 5.04 -8.57 -10.36
C SER A 629 6.45 -8.11 -10.73
N MET A 630 7.31 -7.99 -9.72
CA MET A 630 8.73 -7.63 -9.85
C MET A 630 9.57 -8.86 -9.51
N ILE A 631 10.11 -9.52 -10.54
CA ILE A 631 10.86 -10.78 -10.42
C ILE A 631 12.23 -10.57 -11.06
N LEU A 632 13.28 -10.53 -10.24
CA LEU A 632 14.67 -10.54 -10.70
C LEU A 632 15.34 -11.92 -10.54
N HIS A 633 14.78 -12.77 -9.67
CA HIS A 633 15.30 -14.09 -9.32
C HIS A 633 14.23 -15.18 -9.45
N ALA A 634 14.64 -16.42 -9.68
CA ALA A 634 13.75 -17.57 -9.59
C ALA A 634 13.15 -17.71 -8.19
N GLU A 635 11.88 -18.12 -8.11
CA GLU A 635 11.23 -18.38 -6.81
C GLU A 635 11.73 -19.72 -6.23
N PRO A 636 11.99 -19.87 -4.93
CA PRO A 636 12.60 -21.07 -4.37
C PRO A 636 11.58 -22.21 -4.11
N VAL A 637 10.85 -22.63 -5.15
CA VAL A 637 9.75 -23.61 -5.07
C VAL A 637 10.22 -24.94 -4.45
N ALA A 638 11.32 -25.52 -4.96
CA ALA A 638 11.85 -26.79 -4.48
C ALA A 638 12.32 -26.74 -3.02
N ALA A 639 12.93 -25.62 -2.61
CA ALA A 639 13.37 -25.44 -1.23
C ALA A 639 12.16 -25.39 -0.28
N ILE A 640 11.13 -24.64 -0.65
CA ILE A 640 9.89 -24.55 0.15
C ILE A 640 9.14 -25.88 0.18
N ARG A 641 9.06 -26.60 -0.95
CA ARG A 641 8.49 -27.96 -1.00
C ARG A 641 9.17 -28.87 0.02
N LYS A 642 10.50 -28.87 0.06
CA LYS A 642 11.28 -29.66 1.02
C LYS A 642 11.00 -29.27 2.47
N MET A 643 10.88 -27.98 2.78
CA MET A 643 10.59 -27.51 4.14
C MET A 643 9.24 -28.00 4.68
N ILE A 644 8.25 -28.16 3.80
CA ILE A 644 6.89 -28.56 4.20
C ILE A 644 6.63 -30.07 4.12
N GLU A 645 7.59 -30.89 3.68
CA GLU A 645 7.46 -32.36 3.60
C GLU A 645 7.11 -33.01 4.94
N ALA A 646 7.68 -32.49 6.04
CA ALA A 646 7.46 -33.03 7.39
C ALA A 646 6.16 -32.52 8.03
N LYS A 647 5.44 -31.60 7.40
CA LYS A 647 4.20 -31.04 7.96
C LYS A 647 3.07 -32.07 7.91
N LYS A 648 2.26 -32.09 8.96
CA LYS A 648 1.10 -32.98 9.08
C LYS A 648 0.02 -32.67 8.04
N THR A 649 -0.20 -31.40 7.76
CA THR A 649 -1.08 -30.91 6.69
C THR A 649 -0.20 -30.42 5.55
N ARG A 650 -0.33 -31.02 4.37
CA ARG A 650 0.39 -30.59 3.16
C ARG A 650 -0.24 -29.30 2.63
N PRO A 651 0.46 -28.15 2.68
CA PRO A 651 -0.01 -26.92 2.03
C PRO A 651 -0.04 -27.09 0.50
N VAL A 652 -0.98 -26.41 -0.15
CA VAL A 652 -0.96 -26.24 -1.60
C VAL A 652 0.10 -25.20 -1.95
N ILE A 653 1.06 -25.56 -2.80
CA ILE A 653 1.99 -24.62 -3.41
C ILE A 653 1.40 -24.17 -4.75
N MET A 654 1.03 -22.90 -4.81
CA MET A 654 0.59 -22.21 -6.01
C MET A 654 1.71 -21.31 -6.52
N TYR A 655 2.11 -21.46 -7.78
CA TYR A 655 3.03 -20.53 -8.43
C TYR A 655 2.27 -19.67 -9.46
N ASP A 656 2.05 -18.40 -9.13
CA ASP A 656 1.64 -17.36 -10.08
C ASP A 656 2.84 -16.89 -10.91
N MET A 657 2.94 -17.44 -12.12
CA MET A 657 4.00 -17.15 -13.08
C MET A 657 3.58 -16.09 -14.10
N ALA A 658 2.60 -15.23 -13.81
CA ALA A 658 2.04 -14.32 -14.82
C ALA A 658 3.08 -13.50 -15.61
N HIS A 659 4.15 -13.01 -14.96
CA HIS A 659 5.23 -12.26 -15.63
C HIS A 659 6.25 -13.14 -16.34
N VAL A 660 6.41 -14.40 -15.93
CA VAL A 660 7.46 -15.30 -16.41
C VAL A 660 6.91 -16.53 -17.15
N LEU A 661 5.60 -16.58 -17.41
CA LEU A 661 4.93 -17.70 -18.10
C LEU A 661 5.60 -18.01 -19.43
N GLY A 662 6.02 -17.00 -20.21
CA GLY A 662 6.70 -17.24 -21.49
C GLY A 662 8.14 -17.75 -21.36
N LEU A 663 8.72 -17.72 -20.16
CA LEU A 663 10.10 -18.13 -19.86
C LEU A 663 10.20 -19.49 -19.16
N ILE A 664 9.08 -20.06 -18.69
CA ILE A 664 9.11 -21.32 -17.95
C ILE A 664 9.69 -22.46 -18.80
N GLY A 665 10.23 -23.46 -18.11
CA GLY A 665 10.93 -24.59 -18.69
C GLY A 665 12.45 -24.46 -18.47
N PRO A 666 13.27 -25.08 -19.33
CA PRO A 666 14.67 -25.33 -19.05
C PRO A 666 15.56 -24.09 -19.03
N HIS A 667 15.08 -22.93 -19.50
CA HIS A 667 15.88 -21.71 -19.64
C HIS A 667 15.77 -20.75 -18.44
N PHE A 668 14.73 -20.86 -17.62
CA PHE A 668 14.54 -20.02 -16.43
C PHE A 668 14.17 -20.85 -15.20
N GLN A 669 12.96 -21.43 -15.19
CA GLN A 669 12.43 -22.13 -14.03
C GLN A 669 11.41 -23.19 -14.45
N ASP A 670 11.42 -24.35 -13.81
CA ASP A 670 10.44 -25.43 -14.02
C ASP A 670 9.62 -25.68 -12.74
N PRO A 671 8.49 -24.97 -12.57
CA PRO A 671 7.62 -25.10 -11.39
C PRO A 671 7.14 -26.52 -11.13
N LEU A 672 6.89 -27.30 -12.19
CA LEU A 672 6.37 -28.65 -12.07
C LEU A 672 7.43 -29.58 -11.47
N ALA A 673 8.64 -29.56 -12.05
CA ALA A 673 9.76 -30.36 -11.57
C ALA A 673 10.19 -29.95 -10.15
N GLU A 674 10.03 -28.68 -9.81
CA GLU A 674 10.35 -28.14 -8.47
C GLU A 674 9.25 -28.41 -7.43
N GLY A 675 8.08 -28.90 -7.85
CA GLY A 675 7.03 -29.40 -6.96
C GLY A 675 5.93 -28.40 -6.62
N ALA A 676 5.63 -27.43 -7.49
CA ALA A 676 4.37 -26.67 -7.40
C ALA A 676 3.16 -27.60 -7.67
N ASP A 677 2.09 -27.45 -6.90
CA ASP A 677 0.87 -28.25 -7.09
C ASP A 677 -0.01 -27.64 -8.19
N ILE A 678 -0.07 -26.30 -8.22
CA ILE A 678 -0.88 -25.50 -9.13
C ILE A 678 -0.04 -24.35 -9.66
N ILE A 679 -0.28 -24.01 -10.93
CA ILE A 679 0.24 -22.81 -11.57
C ILE A 679 -0.91 -21.93 -12.05
N THR A 680 -0.71 -20.62 -11.99
CA THR A 680 -1.57 -19.64 -12.66
C THR A 680 -0.71 -18.67 -13.47
N GLY A 681 -1.31 -18.06 -14.49
CA GLY A 681 -0.56 -17.11 -15.32
C GLY A 681 -1.44 -16.20 -16.15
N SER A 682 -0.81 -15.16 -16.70
CA SER A 682 -1.35 -14.26 -17.71
C SER A 682 -0.74 -14.61 -19.05
N THR A 683 -1.56 -14.76 -20.08
CA THR A 683 -1.11 -15.23 -21.41
C THR A 683 -0.74 -14.10 -22.38
N HIS A 684 -0.38 -12.92 -21.88
CA HIS A 684 -0.12 -11.71 -22.69
C HIS A 684 1.09 -10.88 -22.23
N LYS A 685 1.95 -11.46 -21.38
CA LYS A 685 3.18 -10.82 -20.89
C LYS A 685 4.38 -11.37 -21.67
N THR A 686 5.34 -12.01 -21.00
CA THR A 686 6.38 -12.82 -21.67
C THR A 686 5.79 -13.95 -22.51
N PHE A 687 4.65 -14.50 -22.09
CA PHE A 687 3.83 -15.31 -22.99
C PHE A 687 3.04 -14.37 -23.90
N TYR A 688 3.41 -14.32 -25.18
CA TYR A 688 2.94 -13.32 -26.14
C TYR A 688 1.62 -13.67 -26.85
N GLY A 689 0.68 -14.27 -26.13
CA GLY A 689 -0.66 -14.64 -26.61
C GLY A 689 -1.73 -13.58 -26.37
N SER A 690 -3.00 -14.00 -26.33
CA SER A 690 -4.14 -13.11 -26.05
C SER A 690 -4.28 -12.74 -24.57
N GLN A 691 -4.95 -11.62 -24.27
CA GLN A 691 -5.19 -11.19 -22.89
C GLN A 691 -6.19 -12.12 -22.19
N ARG A 692 -5.66 -13.19 -21.57
CA ARG A 692 -6.42 -14.19 -20.81
C ARG A 692 -5.63 -14.66 -19.57
N GLY A 693 -6.22 -15.59 -18.82
CA GLY A 693 -5.55 -16.33 -17.77
C GLY A 693 -5.39 -17.81 -18.15
N VAL A 694 -4.55 -18.52 -17.40
CA VAL A 694 -4.45 -19.98 -17.47
C VAL A 694 -4.27 -20.54 -16.07
N ILE A 695 -4.81 -21.74 -15.83
CA ILE A 695 -4.56 -22.54 -14.63
C ILE A 695 -4.05 -23.90 -15.08
N GLY A 696 -3.05 -24.44 -14.41
CA GLY A 696 -2.61 -25.82 -14.59
C GLY A 696 -2.35 -26.50 -13.26
N ALA A 697 -2.50 -27.81 -13.22
CA ALA A 697 -2.39 -28.58 -11.99
C ALA A 697 -1.81 -29.98 -12.23
N ASN A 698 -1.08 -30.48 -11.24
CA ASN A 698 -0.44 -31.80 -11.29
C ASN A 698 -1.11 -32.75 -10.30
N TYR A 699 -2.36 -33.13 -10.60
CA TYR A 699 -3.12 -34.09 -9.81
C TYR A 699 -3.45 -35.32 -10.65
N GLU A 700 -3.29 -36.49 -10.05
CA GLU A 700 -3.66 -37.76 -10.68
C GLU A 700 -5.14 -38.05 -10.43
N GLU A 701 -5.82 -38.62 -11.43
CA GLU A 701 -7.21 -39.06 -11.25
C GLU A 701 -7.29 -40.16 -10.19
N GLY A 702 -8.32 -40.10 -9.33
CA GLY A 702 -8.55 -41.09 -8.27
C GLY A 702 -7.88 -40.79 -6.93
N VAL A 703 -7.04 -39.76 -6.82
CA VAL A 703 -6.59 -39.24 -5.51
C VAL A 703 -7.54 -38.14 -4.98
N PRO A 704 -7.69 -37.97 -3.65
CA PRO A 704 -8.57 -36.96 -3.07
C PRO A 704 -8.30 -35.53 -3.56
N GLU A 705 -7.05 -35.22 -3.92
CA GLU A 705 -6.61 -33.91 -4.42
C GLU A 705 -7.16 -33.61 -5.81
N PHE A 706 -7.51 -34.61 -6.61
CA PHE A 706 -8.13 -34.41 -7.93
C PHE A 706 -9.48 -33.70 -7.85
N GLU A 707 -10.20 -33.85 -6.73
CA GLU A 707 -11.43 -33.09 -6.49
C GLU A 707 -11.20 -31.58 -6.41
N PHE A 708 -9.98 -31.14 -6.10
CA PHE A 708 -9.63 -29.73 -6.19
C PHE A 708 -9.55 -29.27 -7.65
N TRP A 709 -9.03 -30.10 -8.55
CA TRP A 709 -9.09 -29.82 -10.00
C TRP A 709 -10.53 -29.72 -10.50
N LYS A 710 -11.39 -30.70 -10.16
CA LYS A 710 -12.81 -30.64 -10.54
C LYS A 710 -13.51 -29.41 -9.91
N ALA A 711 -13.07 -28.97 -8.73
CA ALA A 711 -13.54 -27.70 -8.16
C ALA A 711 -13.09 -26.50 -8.99
N ILE A 712 -11.85 -26.46 -9.49
CA ILE A 712 -11.37 -25.41 -10.40
C ILE A 712 -12.23 -25.34 -11.65
N GLU A 713 -12.54 -26.46 -12.31
CA GLU A 713 -13.41 -26.47 -13.50
C GLU A 713 -14.81 -25.89 -13.20
N ARG A 714 -15.44 -26.33 -12.10
CA ARG A 714 -16.75 -25.83 -11.66
C ARG A 714 -16.73 -24.34 -11.28
N ARG A 715 -15.61 -23.86 -10.74
CA ARG A 715 -15.43 -22.45 -10.35
C ARG A 715 -14.98 -21.59 -11.51
N ALA A 716 -14.38 -22.15 -12.57
CA ALA A 716 -14.17 -21.47 -13.83
C ALA A 716 -15.53 -21.27 -14.52
N PHE A 717 -16.26 -22.35 -14.81
CA PHE A 717 -17.63 -22.28 -15.33
C PHE A 717 -18.58 -23.16 -14.50
N PRO A 718 -19.76 -22.64 -14.08
CA PRO A 718 -20.29 -21.29 -14.31
C PRO A 718 -19.84 -20.27 -13.25
N GLY A 719 -18.76 -20.54 -12.51
CA GLY A 719 -18.38 -19.71 -11.36
C GLY A 719 -17.79 -18.34 -11.70
N ALA A 720 -16.80 -18.28 -12.60
CA ALA A 720 -16.04 -17.07 -12.91
C ALA A 720 -16.41 -16.48 -14.27
N VAL A 721 -16.80 -17.34 -15.22
CA VAL A 721 -17.21 -16.96 -16.57
C VAL A 721 -18.57 -17.55 -16.92
N SER A 722 -19.30 -16.84 -17.78
CA SER A 722 -20.45 -17.36 -18.52
C SER A 722 -19.95 -17.77 -19.92
N ASN A 723 -20.06 -16.90 -20.92
CA ASN A 723 -19.26 -16.98 -22.13
C ASN A 723 -17.83 -16.51 -21.85
N HIS A 724 -16.83 -17.15 -22.47
CA HIS A 724 -15.42 -16.96 -22.10
C HIS A 724 -14.59 -16.34 -23.22
N HIS A 725 -15.17 -15.35 -23.93
CA HIS A 725 -14.50 -14.52 -24.94
C HIS A 725 -13.83 -15.31 -26.07
N LEU A 726 -14.64 -15.92 -26.95
CA LEU A 726 -14.17 -16.93 -27.91
C LEU A 726 -13.20 -16.40 -28.98
N GLY A 727 -13.30 -15.11 -29.32
CA GLY A 727 -12.31 -14.46 -30.20
C GLY A 727 -10.91 -14.47 -29.59
N THR A 728 -10.77 -14.02 -28.34
CA THR A 728 -9.46 -14.05 -27.65
C THR A 728 -8.99 -15.47 -27.36
N LEU A 729 -9.89 -16.44 -27.21
CA LEU A 729 -9.54 -17.86 -27.11
C LEU A 729 -8.86 -18.35 -28.41
N LEU A 730 -9.44 -18.06 -29.57
CA LEU A 730 -8.84 -18.43 -30.87
C LEU A 730 -7.50 -17.73 -31.10
N GLY A 731 -7.39 -16.45 -30.73
CA GLY A 731 -6.11 -15.75 -30.74
C GLY A 731 -5.07 -16.39 -29.81
N LEU A 732 -5.49 -16.91 -28.64
CA LEU A 732 -4.60 -17.61 -27.72
C LEU A 732 -4.07 -18.90 -28.32
N LEU A 733 -4.91 -19.66 -29.03
CA LEU A 733 -4.49 -20.89 -29.69
C LEU A 733 -3.34 -20.60 -30.67
N MET A 734 -3.47 -19.56 -31.49
CA MET A 734 -2.40 -19.13 -32.39
C MET A 734 -1.14 -18.73 -31.61
N GLY A 735 -1.28 -17.95 -30.54
CA GLY A 735 -0.16 -17.54 -29.68
C GLY A 735 0.55 -18.72 -28.99
N ALA A 736 -0.20 -19.75 -28.58
CA ALA A 736 0.36 -20.97 -27.99
C ALA A 736 1.16 -21.79 -28.99
N ILE A 737 0.69 -21.87 -30.25
CA ILE A 737 1.44 -22.50 -31.35
C ILE A 737 2.73 -21.74 -31.63
N GLU A 738 2.69 -20.40 -31.72
CA GLU A 738 3.89 -19.57 -31.88
C GLU A 738 4.87 -19.79 -30.71
N MET A 739 4.37 -19.80 -29.47
CA MET A 739 5.22 -20.03 -28.30
C MET A 739 5.89 -21.41 -28.35
N ASN A 740 5.15 -22.47 -28.62
CA ASN A 740 5.70 -23.82 -28.71
C ASN A 740 6.72 -23.97 -29.84
N ALA A 741 6.59 -23.21 -30.93
CA ALA A 741 7.52 -23.25 -32.05
C ALA A 741 8.84 -22.52 -31.76
N PHE A 742 8.80 -21.46 -30.96
CA PHE A 742 9.91 -20.50 -30.85
C PHE A 742 10.56 -20.43 -29.46
N LYS A 743 9.96 -21.01 -28.41
CA LYS A 743 10.42 -20.88 -27.02
C LYS A 743 11.92 -21.15 -26.82
N ASP A 744 12.48 -22.17 -27.47
CA ASP A 744 13.87 -22.60 -27.27
C ASP A 744 14.90 -21.60 -27.82
N THR A 745 14.47 -20.66 -28.68
CA THR A 745 15.32 -19.55 -29.16
C THR A 745 14.92 -18.21 -28.54
N TYR A 746 13.63 -17.99 -28.32
CA TYR A 746 13.09 -16.77 -27.71
C TYR A 746 13.53 -16.60 -26.25
N GLN A 747 13.32 -17.62 -25.41
CA GLN A 747 13.57 -17.55 -23.96
C GLN A 747 15.02 -17.18 -23.61
N PRO A 748 16.06 -17.88 -24.13
CA PRO A 748 17.44 -17.53 -23.82
C PRO A 748 17.82 -16.13 -24.35
N GLN A 749 17.28 -15.71 -25.50
CA GLN A 749 17.55 -14.36 -26.04
C GLN A 749 16.97 -13.26 -25.15
N VAL A 750 15.76 -13.45 -24.61
CA VAL A 750 15.15 -12.48 -23.67
C VAL A 750 16.01 -12.32 -22.41
N ILE A 751 16.48 -13.42 -21.83
CA ILE A 751 17.32 -13.40 -20.63
C ILE A 751 18.69 -12.75 -20.95
N ALA A 752 19.30 -13.09 -22.08
CA ALA A 752 20.56 -12.50 -22.52
C ALA A 752 20.44 -10.98 -22.72
N ASN A 753 19.36 -10.54 -23.37
CA ASN A 753 19.06 -9.12 -23.58
C ASN A 753 18.86 -8.37 -22.27
N ALA A 754 18.15 -8.94 -21.30
CA ALA A 754 17.91 -8.30 -20.00
C ALA A 754 19.22 -8.10 -19.23
N LYS A 755 20.09 -9.12 -19.21
CA LYS A 755 21.43 -9.03 -18.61
C LYS A 755 22.33 -8.04 -19.32
N ALA A 756 22.30 -8.01 -20.66
CA ALA A 756 23.08 -7.05 -21.44
C ALA A 756 22.64 -5.61 -21.18
N PHE A 757 21.32 -5.37 -21.15
CA PHE A 757 20.76 -4.05 -20.87
C PHE A 757 21.08 -3.58 -19.46
N ALA A 758 20.88 -4.44 -18.45
CA ALA A 758 21.23 -4.13 -17.06
C ALA A 758 22.70 -3.71 -16.92
N LYS A 759 23.62 -4.50 -17.48
CA LYS A 759 25.07 -4.19 -17.43
C LYS A 759 25.40 -2.88 -18.17
N ALA A 760 24.80 -2.64 -19.33
CA ALA A 760 25.02 -1.41 -20.08
C ALA A 760 24.55 -0.17 -19.32
N LEU A 761 23.41 -0.24 -18.61
CA LEU A 761 22.93 0.86 -17.78
C LEU A 761 23.87 1.15 -16.61
N VAL A 762 24.51 0.13 -16.03
CA VAL A 762 25.58 0.30 -15.04
C VAL A 762 26.80 0.98 -15.66
N ASP A 763 27.22 0.55 -16.84
CA ASP A 763 28.36 1.14 -17.56
C ASP A 763 28.11 2.63 -17.90
N GLU A 764 26.85 3.01 -18.14
CA GLU A 764 26.40 4.40 -18.34
C GLU A 764 26.24 5.20 -17.03
N GLY A 765 26.44 4.56 -15.88
CA GLY A 765 26.46 5.17 -14.55
C GLY A 765 25.08 5.30 -13.90
N LEU A 766 24.10 4.49 -14.28
CA LEU A 766 22.83 4.35 -13.55
C LEU A 766 22.95 3.31 -12.45
N GLU A 767 22.16 3.50 -11.39
CA GLU A 767 22.05 2.55 -10.28
C GLU A 767 21.02 1.47 -10.65
N VAL A 768 21.51 0.26 -10.95
CA VAL A 768 20.68 -0.90 -11.33
C VAL A 768 20.51 -1.82 -10.13
N GLU A 769 19.26 -2.17 -9.85
CA GLU A 769 18.86 -3.06 -8.76
C GLU A 769 19.04 -4.53 -9.12
N GLY A 770 19.33 -5.36 -8.12
CA GLY A 770 19.53 -6.81 -8.26
C GLY A 770 20.97 -7.25 -8.00
N ASP A 771 21.25 -8.54 -8.16
CA ASP A 771 22.56 -9.14 -7.82
C ASP A 771 23.53 -9.08 -9.02
N PRO A 772 24.65 -8.33 -8.94
CA PRO A 772 25.63 -8.24 -10.01
C PRO A 772 26.23 -9.58 -10.43
N GLU A 773 26.34 -10.57 -9.53
CA GLU A 773 26.96 -11.87 -9.80
C GLU A 773 26.16 -12.69 -10.83
N VAL A 774 24.84 -12.51 -10.88
CA VAL A 774 23.98 -13.12 -11.91
C VAL A 774 23.74 -12.21 -13.12
N GLY A 775 24.30 -11.00 -13.10
CA GLY A 775 24.06 -9.94 -14.08
C GLY A 775 22.80 -9.14 -13.81
N TYR A 776 22.48 -8.89 -12.53
CA TYR A 776 21.35 -8.14 -11.97
C TYR A 776 19.98 -8.80 -12.09
N THR A 777 19.77 -9.63 -13.10
CA THR A 777 18.48 -10.28 -13.35
C THR A 777 18.65 -11.65 -13.99
N GLU A 778 17.77 -12.59 -13.60
CA GLU A 778 17.63 -13.91 -14.20
C GLU A 778 16.38 -14.00 -15.08
N THR A 779 15.64 -12.90 -15.24
CA THR A 779 14.36 -12.85 -15.97
C THR A 779 14.43 -11.90 -17.16
N HIS A 780 13.27 -11.45 -17.66
CA HIS A 780 13.16 -10.42 -18.68
C HIS A 780 13.20 -8.98 -18.13
N GLN A 781 13.25 -8.80 -16.81
CA GLN A 781 13.07 -7.50 -16.17
C GLN A 781 14.39 -6.86 -15.78
N VAL A 782 14.44 -5.53 -15.84
CA VAL A 782 15.53 -4.71 -15.32
C VAL A 782 14.92 -3.59 -14.47
N VAL A 783 15.50 -3.29 -13.31
CA VAL A 783 15.02 -2.24 -12.41
C VAL A 783 16.16 -1.24 -12.17
N VAL A 784 15.87 0.04 -12.31
CA VAL A 784 16.83 1.13 -12.03
C VAL A 784 16.29 2.05 -10.96
N PHE A 785 17.16 2.53 -10.08
CA PHE A 785 16.88 3.62 -9.17
C PHE A 785 17.13 4.96 -9.86
N VAL A 786 16.18 5.89 -9.74
CA VAL A 786 16.23 7.22 -10.38
C VAL A 786 16.10 8.37 -9.38
N GLY A 787 16.15 8.06 -8.08
CA GLY A 787 16.02 9.04 -7.00
C GLY A 787 14.68 8.95 -6.29
N TYR A 788 14.71 9.25 -5.00
CA TYR A 788 13.55 9.16 -4.12
C TYR A 788 12.36 10.00 -4.63
N ALA A 789 11.20 9.36 -4.76
CA ALA A 789 9.97 9.94 -5.30
C ALA A 789 10.10 10.61 -6.69
N GLN A 790 11.11 10.23 -7.49
CA GLN A 790 11.32 10.76 -8.85
C GLN A 790 10.72 9.87 -9.95
N GLY A 791 10.41 8.60 -9.66
CA GLY A 791 10.05 7.60 -10.67
C GLY A 791 8.90 8.04 -11.59
N CYS A 792 7.85 8.64 -11.03
CA CYS A 792 6.69 9.11 -11.80
C CYS A 792 7.04 10.27 -12.76
N ALA A 793 7.86 11.23 -12.31
CA ALA A 793 8.28 12.35 -13.14
C ALA A 793 9.20 11.89 -14.28
N VAL A 794 10.20 11.07 -13.97
CA VAL A 794 11.14 10.52 -14.96
C VAL A 794 10.40 9.64 -15.98
N ALA A 795 9.44 8.82 -15.55
CA ALA A 795 8.64 8.01 -16.47
C ALA A 795 7.84 8.85 -17.47
N LYS A 796 7.35 10.03 -17.05
CA LYS A 796 6.66 10.96 -17.95
C LYS A 796 7.62 11.59 -18.97
N GLU A 797 8.79 12.03 -18.53
CA GLU A 797 9.84 12.56 -19.41
C GLU A 797 10.31 11.52 -20.44
N LEU A 798 10.40 10.25 -20.02
CA LEU A 798 10.67 9.12 -20.90
C LEU A 798 9.55 8.91 -21.92
N GLU A 799 8.28 8.97 -21.52
CA GLU A 799 7.14 8.85 -22.44
C GLU A 799 7.16 9.96 -23.50
N GLU A 800 7.46 11.20 -23.09
CA GLU A 800 7.68 12.35 -23.99
C GLU A 800 8.89 12.15 -24.92
N SER A 801 9.81 11.26 -24.56
CA SER A 801 10.97 10.83 -25.36
C SER A 801 10.72 9.54 -26.15
N ASN A 802 9.46 9.12 -26.31
CA ASN A 802 9.06 7.87 -26.99
C ASN A 802 9.55 6.57 -26.30
N ILE A 803 9.88 6.61 -25.02
CA ILE A 803 10.26 5.44 -24.21
C ILE A 803 9.21 5.21 -23.14
N ILE A 804 8.58 4.04 -23.13
CA ILE A 804 7.56 3.74 -22.12
C ILE A 804 7.97 2.56 -21.25
N LEU A 805 7.69 2.69 -19.96
CA LEU A 805 7.98 1.72 -18.91
C LEU A 805 7.04 1.97 -17.73
N ASN A 806 7.19 1.22 -16.64
CA ASN A 806 6.48 1.54 -15.40
C ASN A 806 7.44 2.18 -14.41
N TYR A 807 7.06 3.32 -13.82
CA TYR A 807 7.61 3.67 -12.53
C TYR A 807 7.18 2.63 -11.49
N GLN A 808 8.03 2.36 -10.51
CA GLN A 808 7.89 1.22 -9.61
C GLN A 808 8.41 1.60 -8.23
N ALA A 809 7.58 1.37 -7.20
CA ALA A 809 8.06 1.34 -5.84
C ALA A 809 9.01 0.15 -5.67
N ILE A 810 10.24 0.42 -5.26
CA ILE A 810 11.24 -0.61 -4.91
C ILE A 810 11.13 -0.94 -3.41
N PRO A 811 11.79 -2.00 -2.89
CA PRO A 811 11.59 -2.47 -1.53
C PRO A 811 11.84 -1.47 -0.39
N SER A 812 12.55 -0.38 -0.67
CA SER A 812 12.85 0.73 0.24
C SER A 812 11.79 1.84 0.26
N ASP A 813 10.88 1.87 -0.70
CA ASP A 813 9.84 2.91 -0.81
C ASP A 813 8.62 2.60 0.09
N GLU A 814 7.94 3.64 0.55
CA GLU A 814 6.71 3.53 1.35
C GLU A 814 5.48 3.20 0.51
N SER A 815 5.42 3.70 -0.73
CA SER A 815 4.27 3.51 -1.60
C SER A 815 4.60 3.72 -3.08
N PHE A 816 3.65 3.36 -3.94
CA PHE A 816 3.75 3.57 -5.39
C PHE A 816 3.86 5.05 -5.79
N THR A 817 3.35 5.98 -5.00
CA THR A 817 3.45 7.43 -5.31
C THR A 817 4.80 8.01 -4.92
N SER A 818 5.53 7.38 -3.98
CA SER A 818 6.91 7.73 -3.65
C SER A 818 7.94 6.89 -4.42
N SER A 819 7.52 6.23 -5.51
CA SER A 819 8.37 5.35 -6.31
C SER A 819 9.72 5.99 -6.64
N SER A 820 10.79 5.30 -6.28
CA SER A 820 12.15 5.73 -6.59
C SER A 820 12.78 4.94 -7.74
N GLY A 821 12.10 3.90 -8.24
CA GLY A 821 12.60 3.08 -9.33
C GLY A 821 11.77 3.14 -10.62
N LEU A 822 12.39 2.68 -11.71
CA LEU A 822 11.76 2.36 -12.98
C LEU A 822 11.93 0.87 -13.26
N ARG A 823 10.84 0.19 -13.63
CA ARG A 823 10.83 -1.23 -13.97
C ARG A 823 10.59 -1.40 -15.46
N MET A 824 11.57 -2.02 -16.11
CA MET A 824 11.64 -2.25 -17.55
C MET A 824 11.58 -3.75 -17.85
N GLY A 825 11.16 -4.10 -19.07
CA GLY A 825 11.27 -5.45 -19.60
C GLY A 825 11.65 -5.45 -21.07
N VAL A 826 12.54 -6.36 -21.44
CA VAL A 826 13.14 -6.41 -22.79
C VAL A 826 12.35 -7.28 -23.78
N ALA A 827 11.32 -7.97 -23.28
CA ALA A 827 10.67 -9.08 -23.97
C ALA A 827 10.02 -8.67 -25.30
N GLU A 828 9.36 -7.50 -25.34
CA GLU A 828 8.71 -7.01 -26.56
C GLU A 828 9.73 -6.62 -27.63
N MET A 829 10.73 -5.83 -27.26
CA MET A 829 11.74 -5.40 -28.22
C MET A 829 12.62 -6.54 -28.71
N THR A 830 12.79 -7.60 -27.90
CA THR A 830 13.38 -8.86 -28.35
C THR A 830 12.56 -9.47 -29.49
N ARG A 831 11.22 -9.41 -29.45
CA ARG A 831 10.39 -9.86 -30.58
C ARG A 831 10.57 -8.98 -31.81
N PHE A 832 10.79 -7.69 -31.63
CA PHE A 832 11.12 -6.79 -32.73
C PHE A 832 12.56 -6.90 -33.24
N GLY A 833 13.34 -7.84 -32.70
CA GLY A 833 14.64 -8.23 -33.22
C GLY A 833 15.83 -7.60 -32.51
N MET A 834 15.62 -6.80 -31.46
CA MET A 834 16.73 -6.29 -30.66
C MET A 834 17.49 -7.44 -29.98
N ARG A 835 18.82 -7.35 -30.04
CA ARG A 835 19.78 -8.23 -29.39
C ARG A 835 20.64 -7.46 -28.39
N GLU A 836 21.62 -8.12 -27.80
CA GLU A 836 22.46 -7.61 -26.73
C GLU A 836 23.16 -6.30 -27.13
N GLU A 837 23.78 -6.22 -28.30
CA GLU A 837 24.45 -5.00 -28.77
C GLU A 837 23.47 -3.84 -28.98
N ASP A 838 22.25 -4.12 -29.45
CA ASP A 838 21.23 -3.08 -29.64
C ASP A 838 20.77 -2.51 -28.29
N PHE A 839 20.66 -3.35 -27.27
CA PHE A 839 20.37 -2.88 -25.90
C PHE A 839 21.54 -2.12 -25.28
N ARG A 840 22.80 -2.44 -25.62
CA ARG A 840 23.95 -1.63 -25.21
C ARG A 840 23.93 -0.25 -25.86
N GLU A 841 23.67 -0.18 -27.17
CA GLU A 841 23.51 1.10 -27.88
C GLU A 841 22.34 1.92 -27.33
N PHE A 842 21.21 1.25 -27.05
CA PHE A 842 20.02 1.92 -26.51
C PHE A 842 20.21 2.43 -25.08
N ALA A 843 21.06 1.79 -24.26
CA ALA A 843 21.32 2.20 -22.88
C ALA A 843 21.87 3.62 -22.79
N THR A 844 22.71 4.05 -23.75
CA THR A 844 23.20 5.43 -23.83
C THR A 844 22.05 6.42 -24.06
N ILE A 845 21.19 6.16 -25.06
CA ILE A 845 20.02 7.01 -25.37
C ILE A 845 19.06 7.09 -24.17
N PHE A 846 18.79 5.94 -23.55
CA PHE A 846 17.95 5.84 -22.37
C PHE A 846 18.50 6.65 -21.20
N THR A 847 19.80 6.58 -20.96
CA THR A 847 20.45 7.29 -19.85
C THR A 847 20.40 8.81 -20.04
N GLU A 848 20.56 9.31 -21.26
CA GLU A 848 20.38 10.73 -21.56
C GLU A 848 18.95 11.19 -21.28
N ALA A 849 17.95 10.36 -21.59
CA ALA A 849 16.55 10.63 -21.32
C ALA A 849 16.25 10.67 -19.81
N VAL A 850 16.76 9.71 -19.05
CA VAL A 850 16.66 9.70 -17.57
C VAL A 850 17.32 10.93 -16.94
N ARG A 851 18.35 11.49 -17.60
CA ARG A 851 19.02 12.73 -17.18
C ARG A 851 18.30 14.01 -17.67
N GLY A 852 17.09 13.89 -18.22
CA GLY A 852 16.22 15.00 -18.61
C GLY A 852 16.40 15.51 -20.04
N ARG A 853 17.21 14.85 -20.89
CA ARG A 853 17.31 15.22 -22.31
C ARG A 853 16.13 14.62 -23.07
N ASN A 854 15.35 15.44 -23.77
CA ASN A 854 14.37 14.87 -24.70
C ASN A 854 15.11 14.22 -25.89
N VAL A 855 14.89 12.92 -26.08
CA VAL A 855 15.55 12.09 -27.11
C VAL A 855 14.54 11.47 -28.09
N ALA A 856 13.36 12.09 -28.24
CA ALA A 856 12.24 11.52 -28.99
C ALA A 856 12.61 11.16 -30.44
N ASP A 857 13.40 11.99 -31.11
CA ASP A 857 13.78 11.78 -32.51
C ASP A 857 14.85 10.69 -32.65
N GLU A 858 15.82 10.63 -31.74
CA GLU A 858 16.83 9.57 -31.68
C GLU A 858 16.18 8.21 -31.41
N VAL A 859 15.24 8.15 -30.47
CA VAL A 859 14.48 6.92 -30.18
C VAL A 859 13.65 6.51 -31.39
N ALA A 860 12.98 7.46 -32.04
CA ALA A 860 12.19 7.17 -33.25
C ALA A 860 13.08 6.64 -34.39
N HIS A 861 14.25 7.24 -34.62
CA HIS A 861 15.20 6.78 -35.63
C HIS A 861 15.79 5.40 -35.29
N PHE A 862 16.19 5.19 -34.04
CA PHE A 862 16.64 3.89 -33.54
C PHE A 862 15.57 2.81 -33.78
N ARG A 863 14.30 3.15 -33.52
CA ARG A 863 13.14 2.26 -33.65
C ARG A 863 12.87 1.81 -35.09
N GLU A 864 13.29 2.57 -36.12
CA GLU A 864 13.13 2.23 -37.54
C GLU A 864 13.80 0.89 -37.89
N ARG A 865 14.89 0.52 -37.21
CA ARG A 865 15.60 -0.75 -37.43
C ARG A 865 14.80 -1.98 -37.00
N PHE A 866 13.78 -1.81 -36.16
CA PHE A 866 13.12 -2.91 -35.45
C PHE A 866 11.60 -3.00 -35.74
N GLN A 867 11.12 -2.58 -36.92
CA GLN A 867 9.66 -2.55 -37.20
C GLN A 867 9.06 -3.91 -37.60
N THR A 868 9.90 -4.92 -37.82
CA THR A 868 9.47 -6.27 -38.20
C THR A 868 9.45 -7.19 -36.98
N MET A 869 8.30 -7.82 -36.73
CA MET A 869 8.15 -8.77 -35.64
C MET A 869 8.73 -10.15 -36.00
N ASN A 870 9.44 -10.75 -35.05
CA ASN A 870 9.99 -12.10 -35.07
C ASN A 870 9.23 -13.01 -34.09
N TYR A 871 9.57 -14.30 -34.09
CA TYR A 871 8.93 -15.35 -33.27
C TYR A 871 7.40 -15.39 -33.50
N CYS A 872 7.02 -15.33 -34.77
CA CYS A 872 5.66 -15.46 -35.27
C CYS A 872 5.69 -16.02 -36.70
N PHE A 873 4.53 -16.38 -37.23
CA PHE A 873 4.39 -16.91 -38.59
C PHE A 873 3.85 -15.89 -39.61
N ASP A 874 3.89 -14.59 -39.27
CA ASP A 874 3.33 -13.53 -40.11
C ASP A 874 3.93 -13.48 -41.52
N ALA A 875 5.21 -13.83 -41.68
CA ALA A 875 5.90 -13.88 -42.96
C ALA A 875 5.51 -15.12 -43.79
N ASP A 876 5.36 -16.26 -43.10
CA ASP A 876 5.07 -17.56 -43.72
C ASP A 876 3.65 -17.65 -44.29
N PHE A 877 2.69 -16.95 -43.67
CA PHE A 877 1.26 -16.98 -44.05
C PHE A 877 0.76 -15.61 -44.55
N THR A 878 1.55 -14.93 -45.38
CA THR A 878 1.19 -13.59 -45.89
C THR A 878 -0.13 -13.57 -46.67
N GLU A 879 -0.42 -14.60 -47.48
CA GLU A 879 -1.68 -14.69 -48.24
C GLU A 879 -2.90 -14.77 -47.32
N SER A 880 -2.91 -15.71 -46.36
CA SER A 880 -4.00 -15.86 -45.40
C SER A 880 -4.16 -14.62 -44.51
N LYS A 881 -3.05 -14.02 -44.08
CA LYS A 881 -3.05 -12.76 -43.32
C LYS A 881 -3.71 -11.62 -44.10
N ASN A 882 -3.35 -11.43 -45.36
CA ASN A 882 -3.93 -10.39 -46.22
C ASN A 882 -5.40 -10.67 -46.52
N TYR A 883 -5.77 -11.93 -46.73
CA TYR A 883 -7.16 -12.34 -46.93
C TYR A 883 -8.01 -12.02 -45.70
N LEU A 884 -7.57 -12.42 -44.50
CA LEU A 884 -8.24 -12.11 -43.23
C LEU A 884 -8.38 -10.59 -43.02
N ALA A 885 -7.32 -9.83 -43.29
CA ALA A 885 -7.36 -8.37 -43.18
C ALA A 885 -8.28 -7.69 -44.22
N GLY A 886 -8.60 -8.36 -45.33
CA GLY A 886 -9.50 -7.82 -46.36
C GLY A 886 -10.98 -8.15 -46.13
N ILE A 887 -11.29 -9.20 -45.36
CA ILE A 887 -12.68 -9.56 -45.00
C ILE A 887 -13.15 -8.89 -43.70
N LEU A 888 -12.21 -8.48 -42.84
CA LEU A 888 -12.44 -7.73 -41.59
C LEU A 888 -12.37 -6.23 -41.87
#